data_AF-A0A3P1ZZK6-F1
#
_entry.id   AF-A0A3P1ZZK6-F1
#
_cell.length_a   1.000
_cell.length_b   1.000
_cell.length_c   1.000
_cell.angle_alpha   90.00
_cell.angle_beta   90.00
_cell.angle_gamma   90.00
#
_symmetry.space_group_name_H-M   'P 1'
#
loop_
_entity.id
_entity.type
_entity.pdbx_description
1 polymer ?
#
loop_
_entity_poly.entity_id
_entity_poly.type
_entity_poly.pdbx_seq_one_letter_code
_entity_poly.pdbx_strand_id
1 'polypeptide(L)'
;MGGLLAFRVGNYDNTAEREQFRYLCQQLKTHYEDSGEFCVFVGNYNIGCELDALCVKKDAIISIEFKNYGGNVVANENGEWTCDGKIIKGGSRKTVLQQARINHSIVKKELKVLGVEKKQIKDVPHLIIFHQPIELENNLSATNKSWLHITDDAHFIEKLDDITCPKTDLDPLGIVTLAELLNLNSYYLTEFSNASYESQTQKNDEIEVFEEIKKDAQVLSNNISVDTIEIVQDDERFSDHFPRTEDVDNSKLSESQDMGGKLNVSLSSPDLIPLEEYARQITNTVLGSNGIEVFALNPNDFGRIYPSFKERIMHEFVILLKGQIVPTLEERLRKFLQKDLVRISENVMYWQTGDYIKSPTTENELFKESSAEVTAEFPSNNDHTSKDLPDWLDKYLFLDIGAKYSPDHSRFEYNLNLNKDEIKVYLGTYFPRSYVEVNSIFKEFYHNSNYGSLVDSRSSVSILDLGCGTGGDIFGLLSFLEYSEPSIVSVKLLAIDGNQIALRFFEKIMAEFRKHSRLQIDYRIGPIFIENVDDLNLLSDVVSDKYDLILSCKAICEMLAKKRIENKAYKQTANLLSKKLTDDGIMLIEDVTIKSPTTEKFIPYMLNAELNEFISDNEDYATIYPTICKGNESKCKDGCFFNKKIKVTHSAKKNDISKIVYRIIGKKTFAERIIVSPNDEINYNSCSIK
;
A
#
# COMPACT_ATOMS: atom_id res chain seq x y z
N MET A 1 8.99 9.31 25.70
CA MET A 1 8.41 8.22 24.89
C MET A 1 8.31 7.02 25.79
N GLY A 2 7.15 6.38 25.90
CA GLY A 2 7.00 5.18 26.72
C GLY A 2 5.61 4.56 26.58
N GLY A 3 5.47 3.31 27.00
CA GLY A 3 4.24 2.53 26.99
C GLY A 3 4.29 1.28 26.10
N LEU A 4 3.17 0.56 26.08
CA LEU A 4 2.99 -0.69 25.36
C LEU A 4 2.31 -0.47 23.99
N LEU A 5 2.83 -1.15 22.97
CA LEU A 5 2.13 -1.46 21.73
C LEU A 5 1.81 -2.96 21.70
N ALA A 6 0.52 -3.31 21.70
CA ALA A 6 0.05 -4.69 21.63
C ALA A 6 -0.53 -5.02 20.26
N PHE A 7 -0.21 -6.20 19.72
CA PHE A 7 -0.67 -6.69 18.42
C PHE A 7 -1.15 -8.14 18.52
N ARG A 8 -2.08 -8.57 17.65
CA ARG A 8 -2.49 -9.98 17.53
C ARG A 8 -2.77 -10.38 16.08
N VAL A 9 -1.90 -11.20 15.50
CA VAL A 9 -1.90 -11.53 14.06
C VAL A 9 -2.98 -12.55 13.67
N GLY A 10 -3.36 -13.44 14.59
CA GLY A 10 -4.48 -14.36 14.42
C GLY A 10 -5.24 -14.60 15.73
N ASN A 11 -6.45 -15.17 15.66
CA ASN A 11 -7.10 -15.67 16.88
C ASN A 11 -6.38 -16.94 17.36
N TYR A 12 -6.23 -17.09 18.68
CA TYR A 12 -5.80 -18.37 19.26
C TYR A 12 -6.93 -19.39 19.12
N ASP A 13 -6.57 -20.62 18.74
CA ASP A 13 -7.50 -21.73 18.62
C ASP A 13 -7.97 -22.25 19.99
N ASN A 14 -7.15 -22.01 21.03
CA ASN A 14 -7.40 -22.43 22.41
C ASN A 14 -7.82 -21.25 23.28
N THR A 15 -8.90 -21.42 24.04
CA THR A 15 -9.39 -20.44 25.01
C THR A 15 -8.33 -20.07 26.05
N ALA A 16 -7.53 -21.03 26.54
CA ALA A 16 -6.53 -20.78 27.55
C ALA A 16 -5.40 -19.86 27.06
N GLU A 17 -4.92 -20.05 25.83
CA GLU A 17 -3.90 -19.18 25.22
C GLU A 17 -4.45 -17.77 24.99
N ARG A 18 -5.73 -17.66 24.60
CA ARG A 18 -6.39 -16.38 24.42
C ARG A 18 -6.53 -15.61 25.74
N GLU A 19 -6.87 -16.29 26.81
CA GLU A 19 -6.99 -15.73 28.16
C GLU A 19 -5.61 -15.32 28.69
N GLN A 20 -4.62 -16.21 28.58
CA GLN A 20 -3.24 -15.95 28.97
C GLN A 20 -2.68 -14.72 28.23
N PHE A 21 -2.80 -14.65 26.90
CA PHE A 21 -2.35 -13.49 26.12
C PHE A 21 -2.95 -12.16 26.61
N ARG A 22 -4.28 -12.14 26.84
CA ARG A 22 -4.97 -10.93 27.34
C ARG A 22 -4.50 -10.54 28.73
N TYR A 23 -4.30 -11.52 29.61
CA TYR A 23 -3.77 -11.29 30.95
C TYR A 23 -2.38 -10.66 30.90
N LEU A 24 -1.47 -11.23 30.09
CA LEU A 24 -0.11 -10.70 29.92
C LEU A 24 -0.10 -9.29 29.30
N CYS A 25 -0.96 -9.02 28.30
CA CYS A 25 -1.13 -7.67 27.75
C CYS A 25 -1.49 -6.65 28.84
N GLN A 26 -2.36 -7.03 29.78
CA GLN A 26 -2.78 -6.12 30.85
C GLN A 26 -1.66 -5.87 31.87
N GLN A 27 -0.90 -6.91 32.24
CA GLN A 27 0.29 -6.77 33.07
C GLN A 27 1.33 -5.84 32.42
N LEU A 28 1.62 -6.04 31.13
CA LEU A 28 2.56 -5.20 30.37
C LEU A 28 2.07 -3.76 30.25
N LYS A 29 0.77 -3.57 30.01
CA LYS A 29 0.19 -2.23 29.89
C LYS A 29 0.44 -1.44 31.17
N THR A 30 0.17 -2.04 32.32
CA THR A 30 0.41 -1.44 33.64
C THR A 30 1.90 -1.27 33.94
N HIS A 31 2.76 -2.22 33.57
CA HIS A 31 4.21 -2.13 33.81
C HIS A 31 4.87 -1.00 33.02
N TYR A 32 4.48 -0.82 31.76
CA TYR A 32 5.01 0.24 30.90
C TYR A 32 4.24 1.56 31.00
N GLU A 33 3.15 1.59 31.77
CA GLU A 33 2.44 2.83 32.11
C GLU A 33 3.38 3.70 32.96
N ASP A 34 3.65 4.91 32.49
CA ASP A 34 4.51 5.91 33.15
C ASP A 34 5.99 5.52 33.38
N SER A 35 6.46 4.36 32.89
CA SER A 35 7.85 3.93 33.07
C SER A 35 8.85 4.74 32.24
N GLY A 36 8.39 5.41 31.19
CA GLY A 36 9.26 6.06 30.19
C GLY A 36 10.01 5.08 29.30
N GLU A 37 9.73 3.77 29.44
CA GLU A 37 10.27 2.71 28.60
C GLU A 37 9.22 2.23 27.60
N PHE A 38 9.69 1.59 26.52
CA PHE A 38 8.85 1.25 25.37
C PHE A 38 8.90 -0.25 25.09
N CYS A 39 7.75 -0.85 24.80
CA CYS A 39 7.62 -2.27 24.56
C CYS A 39 6.62 -2.58 23.44
N VAL A 40 6.94 -3.56 22.61
CA VAL A 40 6.03 -4.17 21.63
C VAL A 40 5.77 -5.61 22.04
N PHE A 41 4.50 -5.98 22.13
CA PHE A 41 4.05 -7.33 22.43
C PHE A 41 3.09 -7.85 21.36
N VAL A 42 3.40 -9.01 20.81
CA VAL A 42 2.72 -9.55 19.62
C VAL A 42 2.21 -10.94 19.93
N GLY A 43 0.93 -11.19 19.71
CA GLY A 43 0.31 -12.50 19.90
C GLY A 43 0.07 -13.25 18.60
N ASN A 44 0.20 -14.57 18.67
CA ASN A 44 -0.08 -15.54 17.61
C ASN A 44 0.57 -15.16 16.27
N TYR A 45 1.90 -15.13 16.25
CA TYR A 45 2.68 -14.61 15.12
C TYR A 45 3.51 -15.71 14.46
N ASN A 46 3.54 -15.72 13.12
CA ASN A 46 4.35 -16.64 12.35
C ASN A 46 5.53 -15.91 11.70
N ILE A 47 6.74 -16.23 12.16
CA ILE A 47 8.01 -15.70 11.64
C ILE A 47 8.90 -16.85 11.13
N GLY A 48 8.30 -17.72 10.31
CA GLY A 48 8.90 -18.99 9.86
C GLY A 48 8.68 -20.15 10.83
N CYS A 49 8.21 -19.85 12.04
CA CYS A 49 7.62 -20.77 13.00
C CYS A 49 6.44 -20.07 13.69
N GLU A 50 5.44 -20.86 14.08
CA GLU A 50 4.32 -20.37 14.89
C GLU A 50 4.81 -20.09 16.32
N LEU A 51 4.60 -18.85 16.76
CA LEU A 51 4.87 -18.39 18.11
C LEU A 51 3.57 -18.00 18.78
N ASP A 52 3.43 -18.39 20.04
CA ASP A 52 2.34 -17.90 20.88
C ASP A 52 2.49 -16.39 21.10
N ALA A 53 3.70 -15.91 21.37
CA ALA A 53 3.97 -14.48 21.38
C ALA A 53 5.41 -14.09 21.02
N LEU A 54 5.61 -12.81 20.70
CA LEU A 54 6.91 -12.17 20.54
C LEU A 54 6.91 -10.86 21.36
N CYS A 55 7.93 -10.65 22.17
CA CYS A 55 8.13 -9.43 22.92
C CYS A 55 9.40 -8.72 22.45
N VAL A 56 9.32 -7.40 22.23
CA VAL A 56 10.45 -6.55 21.87
C VAL A 56 10.52 -5.42 22.88
N LYS A 57 11.65 -5.34 23.58
CA LYS A 57 11.99 -4.24 24.48
C LYS A 57 13.38 -3.70 24.14
N LYS A 58 13.79 -2.62 24.80
CA LYS A 58 15.06 -1.92 24.54
C LYS A 58 16.24 -2.87 24.38
N ASP A 59 16.37 -3.84 25.28
CA ASP A 59 17.55 -4.68 25.41
C ASP A 59 17.28 -6.16 25.13
N ALA A 60 16.14 -6.52 24.54
CA ALA A 60 15.87 -7.91 24.16
C ALA A 60 14.76 -8.05 23.09
N ILE A 61 14.92 -9.07 22.23
CA ILE A 61 13.86 -9.63 21.40
C ILE A 61 13.61 -11.05 21.88
N ILE A 62 12.40 -11.34 22.34
CA ILE A 62 12.07 -12.54 23.11
C ILE A 62 10.95 -13.28 22.40
N SER A 63 11.21 -14.52 22.00
CA SER A 63 10.17 -15.42 21.49
C SER A 63 9.50 -16.15 22.64
N ILE A 64 8.18 -16.30 22.61
CA ILE A 64 7.39 -16.76 23.76
C ILE A 64 6.50 -17.93 23.37
N GLU A 65 6.39 -18.89 24.28
CA GLU A 65 5.53 -20.07 24.20
C GLU A 65 4.68 -20.18 25.47
N PHE A 66 3.40 -20.47 25.31
CA PHE A 66 2.42 -20.64 26.37
C PHE A 66 2.25 -22.12 26.74
N LYS A 67 2.04 -22.39 28.03
CA LYS A 67 1.78 -23.72 28.57
C LYS A 67 0.70 -23.65 29.64
N ASN A 68 -0.45 -24.28 29.40
CA ASN A 68 -1.53 -24.33 30.37
C ASN A 68 -1.34 -25.48 31.40
N TYR A 69 -0.34 -25.34 32.28
CA TYR A 69 -0.05 -26.24 33.40
C TYR A 69 0.28 -25.43 34.65
N GLY A 70 0.12 -26.03 35.83
CA GLY A 70 0.48 -25.47 37.15
C GLY A 70 0.82 -26.59 38.13
N GLY A 71 1.66 -26.31 39.13
CA GLY A 71 2.21 -27.31 40.07
C GLY A 71 3.71 -27.52 39.89
N ASN A 72 4.21 -28.72 40.21
CA ASN A 72 5.65 -29.00 40.19
C ASN A 72 6.13 -29.30 38.77
N VAL A 73 6.86 -28.36 38.16
CA VAL A 73 7.43 -28.49 36.82
C VAL A 73 8.88 -28.95 36.91
N VAL A 74 9.18 -30.10 36.29
CA VAL A 74 10.55 -30.62 36.14
C VAL A 74 11.00 -30.42 34.70
N ALA A 75 11.97 -29.52 34.49
CA ALA A 75 12.54 -29.22 33.19
C ALA A 75 13.87 -29.97 33.01
N ASN A 76 13.88 -30.98 32.14
CA ASN A 76 15.04 -31.84 31.92
C ASN A 76 15.80 -31.51 30.63
N GLU A 77 17.14 -31.64 30.66
CA GLU A 77 18.00 -31.53 29.47
C GLU A 77 17.77 -32.69 28.49
N ASN A 78 17.62 -33.90 29.06
CA ASN A 78 17.38 -35.13 28.34
C ASN A 78 16.05 -35.74 28.80
N GLY A 79 15.16 -36.03 27.85
CA GLY A 79 13.86 -36.60 28.14
C GLY A 79 12.73 -35.57 28.18
N GLU A 80 11.58 -36.02 28.69
CA GLU A 80 10.36 -35.22 28.72
C GLU A 80 10.38 -34.25 29.91
N TRP A 81 9.71 -33.11 29.74
CA TRP A 81 9.37 -32.24 30.85
C TRP A 81 8.07 -32.74 31.47
N THR A 82 7.92 -32.58 32.77
CA THR A 82 6.73 -33.05 33.48
C THR A 82 6.16 -31.99 34.40
N CYS A 83 4.85 -31.95 34.53
CA CYS A 83 4.13 -31.21 35.56
C CYS A 83 3.37 -32.22 36.43
N ASP A 84 3.71 -32.33 37.72
CA ASP A 84 3.17 -33.32 38.64
C ASP A 84 3.18 -34.76 38.07
N GLY A 85 4.28 -35.12 37.41
CA GLY A 85 4.47 -36.42 36.77
C GLY A 85 3.77 -36.60 35.41
N LYS A 86 2.97 -35.63 34.93
CA LYS A 86 2.37 -35.65 33.58
C LYS A 86 3.29 -34.98 32.57
N ILE A 87 3.47 -35.61 31.41
CA ILE A 87 4.33 -35.10 30.33
C ILE A 87 3.76 -33.80 29.75
N ILE A 88 4.60 -32.78 29.67
CA ILE A 88 4.32 -31.50 29.00
C ILE A 88 4.80 -31.61 27.55
N LYS A 89 3.89 -31.39 26.60
CA LYS A 89 4.19 -31.46 25.16
C LYS A 89 4.81 -30.16 24.64
N GLY A 90 5.70 -30.27 23.65
CA GLY A 90 6.31 -29.12 22.96
C GLY A 90 5.55 -28.66 21.72
N GLY A 91 4.21 -28.61 21.75
CA GLY A 91 3.42 -28.19 20.59
C GLY A 91 3.62 -29.11 19.37
N SER A 92 4.26 -28.59 18.31
CA SER A 92 4.57 -29.33 17.08
C SER A 92 5.71 -30.36 17.23
N ARG A 93 6.43 -30.31 18.36
CA ARG A 93 7.53 -31.23 18.68
C ARG A 93 7.20 -32.12 19.87
N LYS A 94 8.00 -33.19 19.99
CA LYS A 94 7.84 -34.18 21.05
C LYS A 94 8.05 -33.54 22.43
N THR A 95 9.17 -32.84 22.60
CA THR A 95 9.54 -32.23 23.89
C THR A 95 9.52 -30.71 23.84
N VAL A 96 9.26 -30.07 24.99
CA VAL A 96 9.27 -28.62 25.15
C VAL A 96 10.62 -28.00 24.74
N LEU A 97 11.73 -28.60 25.19
CA LEU A 97 13.08 -28.13 24.85
C LEU A 97 13.37 -28.21 23.34
N GLN A 98 12.85 -29.20 22.63
CA GLN A 98 13.01 -29.31 21.18
C GLN A 98 12.30 -28.19 20.43
N GLN A 99 11.07 -27.86 20.83
CA GLN A 99 10.32 -26.73 20.25
C GLN A 99 11.06 -25.41 20.51
N ALA A 100 11.47 -25.17 21.77
CA ALA A 100 12.19 -23.98 22.16
C ALA A 100 13.48 -23.76 21.34
N ARG A 101 14.27 -24.83 21.12
CA ARG A 101 15.50 -24.76 20.31
C ARG A 101 15.23 -24.37 18.86
N ILE A 102 14.15 -24.89 18.29
CA ILE A 102 13.76 -24.59 16.91
C ILE A 102 13.28 -23.14 16.80
N ASN A 103 12.38 -22.72 17.69
CA ASN A 103 11.87 -21.35 17.72
C ASN A 103 13.03 -20.35 17.91
N HIS A 104 13.91 -20.58 18.88
CA HIS A 104 15.12 -19.78 19.10
C HIS A 104 15.98 -19.63 17.83
N SER A 105 16.20 -20.72 17.10
CA SER A 105 17.02 -20.69 15.88
C SER A 105 16.32 -20.06 14.69
N ILE A 106 15.02 -20.31 14.50
CA ILE A 106 14.25 -19.82 13.36
C ILE A 106 14.00 -18.32 13.49
N VAL A 107 13.55 -17.84 14.65
CA VAL A 107 13.29 -16.41 14.88
C VAL A 107 14.53 -15.59 14.58
N LYS A 108 15.69 -16.01 15.07
CA LYS A 108 16.96 -15.35 14.79
C LYS A 108 17.32 -15.36 13.30
N LYS A 109 17.05 -16.46 12.58
CA LYS A 109 17.29 -16.58 11.15
C LYS A 109 16.37 -15.64 10.37
N GLU A 110 15.08 -15.61 10.67
CA GLU A 110 14.11 -14.81 9.93
C GLU A 110 14.23 -13.32 10.24
N LEU A 111 14.51 -12.92 11.48
CA LEU A 111 14.85 -11.52 11.79
C LEU A 111 16.07 -11.03 11.00
N LYS A 112 17.06 -11.91 10.77
CA LYS A 112 18.21 -11.58 9.91
C LYS A 112 17.79 -11.39 8.45
N VAL A 113 16.85 -12.20 7.94
CA VAL A 113 16.32 -12.09 6.58
C VAL A 113 15.53 -10.78 6.40
N LEU A 114 14.78 -10.37 7.43
CA LEU A 114 14.06 -9.10 7.48
C LEU A 114 14.98 -7.86 7.59
N GLY A 115 16.29 -8.06 7.67
CA GLY A 115 17.28 -6.98 7.67
C GLY A 115 17.63 -6.43 9.06
N VAL A 116 17.22 -7.10 10.15
CA VAL A 116 17.61 -6.68 11.51
C VAL A 116 19.12 -6.86 11.71
N GLU A 117 19.77 -5.87 12.31
CA GLU A 117 21.22 -5.85 12.45
C GLU A 117 21.73 -7.08 13.20
N LYS A 118 22.75 -7.75 12.64
CA LYS A 118 23.31 -9.00 13.19
C LYS A 118 23.75 -8.89 14.67
N LYS A 119 24.15 -7.69 15.13
CA LYS A 119 24.52 -7.45 16.53
C LYS A 119 23.31 -7.51 17.47
N GLN A 120 22.16 -6.97 17.04
CA GLN A 120 20.92 -6.87 17.83
C GLN A 120 20.22 -8.23 17.98
N ILE A 121 20.43 -9.15 17.04
CA ILE A 121 19.86 -10.51 17.06
C ILE A 121 20.90 -11.58 17.39
N LYS A 122 22.06 -11.17 17.95
CA LYS A 122 23.09 -12.14 18.33
C LYS A 122 22.54 -13.12 19.36
N ASP A 123 21.75 -12.62 20.30
CA ASP A 123 21.14 -13.36 21.39
C ASP A 123 19.63 -13.08 21.30
N VAL A 124 18.81 -14.10 21.02
CA VAL A 124 17.34 -14.00 20.93
C VAL A 124 16.75 -15.01 21.90
N PRO A 125 16.49 -14.65 23.16
CA PRO A 125 16.00 -15.59 24.16
C PRO A 125 14.63 -16.18 23.78
N HIS A 126 14.36 -17.34 24.36
CA HIS A 126 13.05 -17.98 24.31
C HIS A 126 12.50 -18.09 25.73
N LEU A 127 11.23 -17.75 25.90
CA LEU A 127 10.57 -17.72 27.20
C LEU A 127 9.33 -18.62 27.16
N ILE A 128 9.26 -19.58 28.09
CA ILE A 128 8.08 -20.42 28.29
C ILE A 128 7.32 -19.87 29.49
N ILE A 129 6.03 -19.59 29.29
CA ILE A 129 5.14 -19.04 30.31
C ILE A 129 4.04 -20.03 30.64
N PHE A 130 4.00 -20.43 31.90
CA PHE A 130 2.97 -21.28 32.45
C PHE A 130 1.77 -20.45 32.92
N HIS A 131 0.56 -20.79 32.46
CA HIS A 131 -0.64 -20.01 32.77
C HIS A 131 -1.01 -20.06 34.27
N GLN A 132 -0.62 -21.12 34.96
CA GLN A 132 -0.86 -21.31 36.39
C GLN A 132 0.48 -21.29 37.16
N PRO A 133 0.48 -20.98 38.47
CA PRO A 133 1.69 -20.95 39.29
C PRO A 133 2.47 -22.27 39.25
N ILE A 134 3.80 -22.18 39.22
CA ILE A 134 4.69 -23.35 39.18
C ILE A 134 5.74 -23.33 40.29
N GLU A 135 6.13 -24.52 40.73
CA GLU A 135 7.41 -24.75 41.41
C GLU A 135 8.36 -25.41 40.41
N LEU A 136 9.46 -24.75 40.07
CA LEU A 136 10.35 -25.17 38.98
C LEU A 136 11.60 -25.90 39.48
N GLU A 137 11.71 -27.19 39.15
CA GLU A 137 12.97 -27.94 39.19
C GLU A 137 13.66 -27.87 37.82
N ASN A 138 14.62 -26.95 37.68
CA ASN A 138 15.30 -26.70 36.40
C ASN A 138 16.62 -27.49 36.29
N ASN A 139 16.55 -28.67 35.70
CA ASN A 139 17.68 -29.58 35.43
C ASN A 139 18.36 -29.34 34.08
N LEU A 140 18.14 -28.18 33.45
CA LEU A 140 18.83 -27.79 32.22
C LEU A 140 20.30 -27.42 32.48
N SER A 141 21.14 -27.65 31.47
CA SER A 141 22.53 -27.19 31.43
C SER A 141 22.63 -25.68 31.49
N ALA A 142 23.78 -25.17 31.94
CA ALA A 142 24.06 -23.73 31.94
C ALA A 142 23.91 -23.09 30.55
N THR A 143 24.26 -23.84 29.50
CA THR A 143 24.11 -23.37 28.10
C THR A 143 22.67 -23.20 27.69
N ASN A 144 21.74 -24.10 28.04
CA ASN A 144 20.33 -23.87 27.74
C ASN A 144 19.73 -22.78 28.62
N LYS A 145 20.11 -22.74 29.91
CA LYS A 145 19.64 -21.70 30.85
C LYS A 145 20.04 -20.28 30.44
N SER A 146 21.05 -20.11 29.59
CA SER A 146 21.49 -18.79 29.14
C SER A 146 20.61 -18.17 28.05
N TRP A 147 19.72 -18.94 27.41
CA TRP A 147 18.82 -18.43 26.37
C TRP A 147 17.37 -18.90 26.53
N LEU A 148 17.13 -19.98 27.30
CA LEU A 148 15.80 -20.50 27.59
C LEU A 148 15.39 -20.12 29.02
N HIS A 149 14.35 -19.32 29.10
CA HIS A 149 13.75 -18.84 30.33
C HIS A 149 12.40 -19.51 30.58
N ILE A 150 12.06 -19.71 31.84
CA ILE A 150 10.84 -20.39 32.27
C ILE A 150 10.24 -19.58 33.41
N THR A 151 8.95 -19.30 33.34
CA THR A 151 8.19 -18.58 34.37
C THR A 151 6.72 -18.98 34.34
N ASP A 152 5.95 -18.47 35.29
CA ASP A 152 4.49 -18.46 35.24
C ASP A 152 3.96 -17.03 35.03
N ASP A 153 2.65 -16.93 34.83
CA ASP A 153 1.94 -15.67 34.63
C ASP A 153 2.13 -14.68 35.80
N ALA A 154 2.20 -15.17 37.03
CA ALA A 154 2.34 -14.32 38.22
C ALA A 154 3.71 -13.65 38.33
N HIS A 155 4.76 -14.33 37.87
CA HIS A 155 6.14 -13.83 37.88
C HIS A 155 6.62 -13.34 36.50
N PHE A 156 5.70 -13.17 35.54
CA PHE A 156 6.03 -12.83 34.16
C PHE A 156 6.84 -11.52 34.04
N ILE A 157 6.39 -10.44 34.69
CA ILE A 157 7.03 -9.13 34.59
C ILE A 157 8.45 -9.15 35.20
N GLU A 158 8.61 -9.74 36.39
CA GLU A 158 9.93 -9.91 37.03
C GLU A 158 10.88 -10.68 36.12
N LYS A 159 10.42 -11.80 35.53
CA LYS A 159 11.25 -12.58 34.60
C LYS A 159 11.54 -11.81 33.32
N LEU A 160 10.60 -11.01 32.82
CA LEU A 160 10.79 -10.21 31.61
C LEU A 160 11.89 -9.15 31.81
N ASP A 161 11.90 -8.50 32.97
CA ASP A 161 12.91 -7.51 33.34
C ASP A 161 14.31 -8.15 33.52
N ASP A 162 14.38 -9.36 34.09
CA ASP A 162 15.63 -10.15 34.20
C ASP A 162 16.27 -10.47 32.84
N ILE A 163 15.46 -10.62 31.79
CA ILE A 163 15.95 -11.01 30.47
C ILE A 163 16.56 -9.80 29.78
N THR A 164 17.88 -9.76 29.72
CA THR A 164 18.64 -8.70 29.05
C THR A 164 19.65 -9.30 28.07
N CYS A 165 19.80 -8.68 26.89
CA CYS A 165 20.75 -9.09 25.86
C CYS A 165 21.74 -7.94 25.62
N PRO A 166 22.99 -8.01 26.14
CA PRO A 166 23.93 -6.87 26.13
C PRO A 166 24.30 -6.29 24.76
N LYS A 167 23.99 -6.98 23.67
CA LYS A 167 24.25 -6.51 22.29
C LYS A 167 22.99 -6.01 21.57
N THR A 168 21.83 -6.19 22.18
CA THR A 168 20.56 -5.65 21.74
C THR A 168 20.38 -4.32 22.44
N ASP A 169 20.32 -3.25 21.66
CA ASP A 169 20.01 -1.90 22.15
C ASP A 169 19.16 -1.24 21.08
N LEU A 170 17.86 -1.25 21.32
CA LEU A 170 16.80 -0.71 20.49
C LEU A 170 16.29 0.54 21.19
N ASP A 171 16.50 1.70 20.58
CA ASP A 171 15.79 2.90 21.02
C ASP A 171 14.29 2.78 20.67
N PRO A 172 13.41 3.65 21.21
CA PRO A 172 11.97 3.55 20.94
C PRO A 172 11.63 3.55 19.44
N LEU A 173 12.40 4.28 18.62
CA LEU A 173 12.23 4.29 17.17
C LEU A 173 12.63 2.94 16.54
N GLY A 174 13.73 2.34 16.98
CA GLY A 174 14.18 1.01 16.55
C GLY A 174 13.20 -0.10 16.93
N ILE A 175 12.53 0.00 18.09
CA ILE A 175 11.46 -0.93 18.48
C ILE A 175 10.25 -0.79 17.55
N VAL A 176 9.83 0.43 17.22
CA VAL A 176 8.72 0.66 16.27
C VAL A 176 9.09 0.22 14.85
N THR A 177 10.28 0.57 14.39
CA THR A 177 10.79 0.14 13.07
C THR A 177 10.81 -1.38 12.97
N LEU A 178 11.18 -2.08 14.04
CA LEU A 178 11.13 -3.53 14.07
C LEU A 178 9.69 -4.05 14.00
N ALA A 179 8.73 -3.44 14.70
CA ALA A 179 7.31 -3.81 14.58
C ALA A 179 6.77 -3.63 13.16
N GLU A 180 7.23 -2.60 12.44
CA GLU A 180 6.89 -2.35 11.04
C GLU A 180 7.51 -3.38 10.09
N LEU A 181 8.79 -3.75 10.28
CA LEU A 181 9.45 -4.81 9.52
C LEU A 181 8.76 -6.16 9.70
N LEU A 182 8.18 -6.40 10.88
CA LEU A 182 7.38 -7.58 11.20
C LEU A 182 5.95 -7.52 10.63
N ASN A 183 5.59 -6.41 9.96
CA ASN A 183 4.29 -6.17 9.33
C ASN A 183 3.11 -6.26 10.31
N LEU A 184 3.26 -5.69 11.50
CA LEU A 184 2.30 -5.86 12.60
C LEU A 184 1.14 -4.86 12.61
N ASN A 185 1.23 -3.77 11.84
CA ASN A 185 0.34 -2.61 11.96
C ASN A 185 -1.16 -2.94 11.76
N SER A 186 -1.49 -3.90 10.89
CA SER A 186 -2.87 -4.34 10.65
C SER A 186 -3.48 -5.13 11.82
N TYR A 187 -2.67 -5.49 12.81
CA TYR A 187 -3.02 -6.37 13.93
C TYR A 187 -3.06 -5.66 15.29
N TYR A 188 -3.04 -4.32 15.27
CA TYR A 188 -2.95 -3.48 16.48
C TYR A 188 -4.16 -3.64 17.40
N LEU A 189 -3.92 -3.72 18.72
CA LEU A 189 -4.93 -3.83 19.76
C LEU A 189 -4.99 -2.55 20.58
N THR A 190 -5.98 -1.71 20.28
CA THR A 190 -6.21 -0.43 20.95
C THR A 190 -6.48 -0.58 22.45
N GLU A 191 -7.18 -1.63 22.86
CA GLU A 191 -7.60 -1.84 24.24
C GLU A 191 -6.41 -2.12 25.19
N PHE A 192 -5.34 -2.69 24.65
CA PHE A 192 -4.15 -3.08 25.41
C PHE A 192 -2.97 -2.12 25.23
N SER A 193 -3.02 -1.20 24.28
CA SER A 193 -1.93 -0.27 23.99
C SER A 193 -2.09 1.06 24.73
N ASN A 194 -1.00 1.63 25.22
CA ASN A 194 -0.97 2.93 25.92
C ASN A 194 0.27 3.79 25.59
N ALA A 195 1.03 3.43 24.56
CA ALA A 195 2.23 4.17 24.18
C ALA A 195 1.93 5.64 23.81
N SER A 196 2.69 6.57 24.37
CA SER A 196 2.60 8.01 24.11
C SER A 196 3.90 8.59 23.53
N TYR A 197 3.75 9.51 22.57
CA TYR A 197 4.83 10.21 21.88
C TYR A 197 4.80 11.70 22.23
N GLU A 198 5.91 12.23 22.76
CA GLU A 198 6.15 13.67 22.77
C GLU A 198 6.76 14.07 21.43
N SER A 199 6.05 14.89 20.65
CA SER A 199 6.60 15.51 19.46
C SER A 199 7.67 16.52 19.88
N GLN A 200 8.95 16.22 19.66
CA GLN A 200 10.01 17.20 19.89
C GLN A 200 9.88 18.35 18.87
N THR A 201 9.78 19.55 19.41
CA THR A 201 9.79 20.83 18.71
C THR A 201 11.10 21.01 17.94
N GLN A 202 10.97 21.40 16.67
CA GLN A 202 12.06 21.66 15.73
C GLN A 202 13.16 22.59 16.30
N LYS A 203 14.41 22.15 16.22
CA LYS A 203 15.56 23.04 16.02
C LYS A 203 15.92 23.04 14.53
N ASN A 204 16.19 24.22 14.00
CA ASN A 204 16.38 24.48 12.57
C ASN A 204 17.68 23.84 12.02
N ASP A 205 17.53 22.83 11.16
CA ASP A 205 18.62 22.17 10.40
C ASP A 205 18.73 22.66 8.93
N GLU A 206 18.21 23.85 8.61
CA GLU A 206 18.19 24.37 7.22
C GLU A 206 19.57 24.79 6.66
N ILE A 207 20.66 24.74 7.43
CA ILE A 207 21.98 25.29 7.02
C ILE A 207 23.05 24.21 6.75
N GLU A 208 22.98 23.01 7.32
CA GLU A 208 24.02 21.97 7.12
C GLU A 208 23.84 21.15 5.83
N VAL A 209 22.59 20.96 5.37
CA VAL A 209 22.28 20.17 4.16
C VAL A 209 22.90 20.77 2.89
N PHE A 210 23.08 22.09 2.82
CA PHE A 210 23.64 22.76 1.65
C PHE A 210 25.17 22.62 1.52
N GLU A 211 25.89 22.33 2.59
CA GLU A 211 27.34 22.18 2.58
C GLU A 211 27.79 20.73 2.27
N GLU A 212 26.98 19.72 2.62
CA GLU A 212 27.25 18.32 2.26
C GLU A 212 27.04 18.06 0.75
N ILE A 213 26.00 18.67 0.15
CA ILE A 213 25.73 18.54 -1.29
C ILE A 213 26.89 19.06 -2.16
N LYS A 214 27.64 20.07 -1.69
CA LYS A 214 28.80 20.60 -2.42
C LYS A 214 30.02 19.68 -2.38
N LYS A 215 30.19 18.89 -1.31
CA LYS A 215 31.34 17.99 -1.15
C LYS A 215 31.26 16.80 -2.10
N ASP A 216 30.07 16.23 -2.30
CA ASP A 216 29.89 15.06 -3.16
C ASP A 216 30.03 15.40 -4.65
N ALA A 217 29.67 16.62 -5.06
CA ALA A 217 29.81 17.10 -6.44
C ALA A 217 31.28 17.27 -6.90
N GLN A 218 32.23 17.46 -5.96
CA GLN A 218 33.65 17.64 -6.31
C GLN A 218 34.38 16.31 -6.58
N VAL A 219 33.95 15.21 -5.96
CA VAL A 219 34.64 13.90 -6.05
C VAL A 219 34.44 13.22 -7.42
N LEU A 220 33.35 13.52 -8.13
CA LEU A 220 32.97 12.86 -9.39
C LEU A 220 33.61 13.46 -10.65
N SER A 221 34.31 14.58 -10.56
CA SER A 221 34.82 15.34 -11.72
C SER A 221 36.21 14.93 -12.25
N ASN A 222 36.86 13.91 -11.67
CA ASN A 222 38.29 13.67 -11.91
C ASN A 222 38.66 12.48 -12.81
N ASN A 223 37.73 11.81 -13.50
CA ASN A 223 38.10 10.69 -14.38
C ASN A 223 37.31 10.66 -15.70
N ILE A 224 37.74 11.43 -16.71
CA ILE A 224 37.51 11.12 -18.13
C ILE A 224 38.79 11.43 -18.92
N SER A 225 39.26 10.45 -19.69
CA SER A 225 40.11 10.66 -20.87
C SER A 225 39.53 9.93 -22.08
N VAL A 226 39.66 10.61 -23.21
CA VAL A 226 39.00 10.51 -24.53
C VAL A 226 39.68 9.47 -25.44
N ASP A 227 38.93 8.86 -26.39
CA ASP A 227 39.31 8.81 -27.83
C ASP A 227 38.25 8.17 -28.77
N THR A 228 37.64 9.05 -29.57
CA THR A 228 37.45 9.08 -31.05
C THR A 228 37.14 7.85 -31.94
N ILE A 229 36.01 7.97 -32.69
CA ILE A 229 35.86 8.05 -34.18
C ILE A 229 35.36 6.83 -35.04
N GLU A 230 34.38 7.20 -35.92
CA GLU A 230 34.02 6.76 -37.29
C GLU A 230 32.98 5.65 -37.63
N ILE A 231 31.76 6.14 -37.93
CA ILE A 231 30.95 6.05 -39.16
C ILE A 231 31.49 5.15 -40.30
N VAL A 232 30.64 4.24 -40.82
CA VAL A 232 30.44 4.00 -42.28
C VAL A 232 28.97 3.69 -42.58
N GLN A 233 28.48 4.27 -43.67
CA GLN A 233 27.14 4.25 -44.22
C GLN A 233 26.88 3.09 -45.21
N ASP A 234 25.59 2.93 -45.51
CA ASP A 234 24.99 2.76 -46.85
C ASP A 234 24.49 1.39 -47.36
N ASP A 235 23.24 1.52 -47.82
CA ASP A 235 22.63 1.02 -49.06
C ASP A 235 21.91 -0.34 -49.13
N GLU A 236 20.59 -0.22 -48.90
CA GLU A 236 19.55 -0.25 -49.95
C GLU A 236 19.27 -1.53 -50.79
N ARG A 237 17.94 -1.77 -50.88
CA ARG A 237 17.11 -2.17 -52.04
C ARG A 237 16.67 -3.63 -52.24
N PHE A 238 15.41 -3.83 -51.86
CA PHE A 238 14.21 -4.06 -52.72
C PHE A 238 13.90 -5.40 -53.41
N SER A 239 12.58 -5.64 -53.41
CA SER A 239 11.73 -6.48 -54.27
C SER A 239 11.57 -7.94 -53.84
N ASP A 240 10.43 -8.30 -53.27
CA ASP A 240 9.11 -8.60 -53.90
C ASP A 240 9.03 -10.03 -54.44
N HIS A 241 8.14 -10.85 -53.88
CA HIS A 241 7.01 -11.46 -54.60
C HIS A 241 6.27 -12.47 -53.71
N PHE A 242 5.00 -12.16 -53.40
CA PHE A 242 3.95 -13.12 -53.03
C PHE A 242 3.52 -13.92 -54.27
N PRO A 243 2.98 -15.14 -54.09
CA PRO A 243 1.52 -15.32 -54.12
C PRO A 243 1.02 -16.24 -52.98
N ARG A 244 -0.09 -15.96 -52.27
CA ARG A 244 -1.50 -16.31 -52.62
C ARG A 244 -1.63 -17.76 -53.08
N THR A 245 -2.54 -18.61 -52.61
CA THR A 245 -3.76 -18.57 -51.79
C THR A 245 -4.17 -20.05 -51.66
N GLU A 246 -4.93 -20.44 -50.64
CA GLU A 246 -6.24 -21.09 -50.82
C GLU A 246 -6.78 -21.59 -49.48
N ASP A 247 -7.95 -21.06 -49.15
CA ASP A 247 -8.90 -21.54 -48.17
C ASP A 247 -9.49 -22.89 -48.59
N VAL A 248 -10.04 -23.64 -47.62
CA VAL A 248 -11.45 -24.09 -47.57
C VAL A 248 -11.63 -25.43 -46.84
N ASP A 249 -12.40 -25.32 -45.76
CA ASP A 249 -13.42 -26.21 -45.18
C ASP A 249 -13.15 -27.57 -44.49
N ASN A 250 -13.58 -27.56 -43.22
CA ASN A 250 -14.60 -28.40 -42.58
C ASN A 250 -14.62 -29.92 -42.82
N SER A 251 -14.55 -30.66 -41.72
CA SER A 251 -15.56 -31.68 -41.42
C SER A 251 -15.67 -31.99 -39.92
N LYS A 252 -16.92 -32.02 -39.45
CA LYS A 252 -17.39 -32.51 -38.14
C LYS A 252 -17.51 -34.04 -38.15
N LEU A 253 -17.43 -34.66 -36.97
CA LEU A 253 -18.46 -35.48 -36.28
C LEU A 253 -17.77 -36.47 -35.31
N SER A 254 -18.01 -36.32 -34.00
CA SER A 254 -18.89 -37.16 -33.14
C SER A 254 -18.14 -38.37 -32.56
N GLU A 255 -18.36 -38.88 -31.35
CA GLU A 255 -19.18 -38.60 -30.17
C GLU A 255 -18.73 -39.67 -29.15
N SER A 256 -18.73 -39.38 -27.86
CA SER A 256 -19.15 -40.35 -26.83
C SER A 256 -19.43 -39.61 -25.51
N GLN A 257 -20.64 -39.80 -25.02
CA GLN A 257 -21.26 -39.19 -23.85
C GLN A 257 -20.78 -39.84 -22.53
N ASP A 258 -20.76 -39.08 -21.43
CA ASP A 258 -21.43 -39.47 -20.19
C ASP A 258 -21.84 -38.26 -19.33
N MET A 259 -22.94 -38.41 -18.59
CA MET A 259 -23.87 -37.40 -18.08
C MET A 259 -23.59 -36.86 -16.68
N GLY A 260 -24.01 -35.61 -16.39
CA GLY A 260 -23.99 -35.10 -15.01
C GLY A 260 -24.46 -33.67 -14.69
N GLY A 261 -25.41 -33.06 -15.42
CA GLY A 261 -26.27 -31.97 -14.91
C GLY A 261 -25.86 -30.50 -15.19
N LYS A 262 -26.28 -29.96 -16.35
CA LYS A 262 -26.30 -28.51 -16.65
C LYS A 262 -27.65 -27.88 -16.24
N LEU A 263 -27.63 -26.96 -15.27
CA LEU A 263 -28.61 -25.87 -15.20
C LEU A 263 -28.04 -24.69 -16.01
N ASN A 264 -28.53 -24.51 -17.24
CA ASN A 264 -28.29 -23.29 -18.02
C ASN A 264 -29.30 -22.22 -17.59
N VAL A 265 -29.03 -21.57 -16.46
CA VAL A 265 -29.62 -20.27 -16.12
C VAL A 265 -28.55 -19.23 -16.48
N SER A 266 -28.91 -18.16 -17.18
CA SER A 266 -28.02 -16.99 -17.31
C SER A 266 -27.74 -16.49 -15.89
N LEU A 267 -26.55 -16.80 -15.38
CA LEU A 267 -26.20 -16.60 -13.98
C LEU A 267 -26.09 -15.10 -13.62
N SER A 268 -25.80 -14.26 -14.62
CA SER A 268 -25.47 -12.85 -14.41
C SER A 268 -26.65 -11.96 -14.76
N SER A 269 -26.94 -11.00 -13.88
CA SER A 269 -27.87 -9.90 -14.19
C SER A 269 -27.25 -9.01 -15.28
N PRO A 270 -28.05 -8.47 -16.24
CA PRO A 270 -27.54 -7.55 -17.27
C PRO A 270 -26.74 -6.36 -16.70
N ASP A 271 -27.11 -5.89 -15.51
CA ASP A 271 -26.46 -4.78 -14.82
C ASP A 271 -25.04 -5.11 -14.30
N LEU A 272 -24.68 -6.39 -14.24
CA LEU A 272 -23.40 -6.88 -13.73
C LEU A 272 -22.41 -7.25 -14.84
N ILE A 273 -22.79 -7.14 -16.12
CA ILE A 273 -21.93 -7.46 -17.27
C ILE A 273 -20.58 -6.69 -17.21
N PRO A 274 -20.54 -5.38 -16.92
CA PRO A 274 -19.27 -4.66 -16.85
C PRO A 274 -18.33 -5.17 -15.74
N LEU A 275 -18.90 -5.56 -14.59
CA LEU A 275 -18.15 -6.11 -13.47
C LEU A 275 -17.63 -7.52 -13.80
N GLU A 276 -18.43 -8.32 -14.47
CA GLU A 276 -18.04 -9.65 -14.94
C GLU A 276 -16.92 -9.58 -15.98
N GLU A 277 -17.02 -8.69 -16.97
CA GLU A 277 -15.99 -8.50 -17.99
C GLU A 277 -14.66 -8.07 -17.37
N TYR A 278 -14.70 -7.12 -16.43
CA TYR A 278 -13.51 -6.69 -15.70
C TYR A 278 -12.89 -7.84 -14.88
N ALA A 279 -13.72 -8.58 -14.14
CA ALA A 279 -13.26 -9.75 -13.40
C ALA A 279 -12.69 -10.83 -14.33
N ARG A 280 -13.28 -11.01 -15.52
CA ARG A 280 -12.81 -11.94 -16.54
C ARG A 280 -11.46 -11.54 -17.10
N GLN A 281 -11.22 -10.25 -17.34
CA GLN A 281 -9.91 -9.73 -17.74
C GLN A 281 -8.85 -10.04 -16.67
N ILE A 282 -9.10 -9.68 -15.40
CA ILE A 282 -8.19 -9.99 -14.30
C ILE A 282 -7.90 -11.49 -14.25
N THR A 283 -8.96 -12.31 -14.27
CA THR A 283 -8.86 -13.77 -14.14
C THR A 283 -8.05 -14.37 -15.28
N ASN A 284 -8.35 -14.02 -16.53
CA ASN A 284 -7.64 -14.53 -17.70
C ASN A 284 -6.17 -14.10 -17.72
N THR A 285 -5.88 -12.88 -17.28
CA THR A 285 -4.52 -12.34 -17.26
C THR A 285 -3.68 -12.98 -16.14
N VAL A 286 -4.24 -13.12 -14.94
CA VAL A 286 -3.52 -13.71 -13.79
C VAL A 286 -3.39 -15.23 -13.92
N LEU A 287 -4.47 -15.90 -14.33
CA LEU A 287 -4.56 -17.36 -14.35
C LEU A 287 -4.23 -17.96 -15.74
N GLY A 288 -4.25 -17.19 -16.82
CA GLY A 288 -4.19 -17.70 -18.19
C GLY A 288 -5.58 -18.06 -18.76
N SER A 289 -5.68 -18.22 -20.08
CA SER A 289 -6.93 -18.62 -20.78
C SER A 289 -7.27 -20.09 -20.54
N ASN A 290 -7.56 -20.46 -19.30
CA ASN A 290 -7.62 -21.86 -18.82
C ASN A 290 -9.04 -22.45 -18.79
N GLY A 291 -9.94 -21.98 -19.66
CA GLY A 291 -11.34 -22.42 -19.64
C GLY A 291 -12.07 -22.09 -18.33
N ILE A 292 -11.63 -21.05 -17.63
CA ILE A 292 -12.24 -20.58 -16.38
C ILE A 292 -13.42 -19.67 -16.74
N GLU A 293 -14.61 -20.07 -16.33
CA GLU A 293 -15.81 -19.25 -16.45
C GLU A 293 -15.90 -18.28 -15.25
N VAL A 294 -16.15 -17.01 -15.54
CA VAL A 294 -16.30 -15.94 -14.54
C VAL A 294 -17.74 -15.45 -14.56
N PHE A 295 -18.33 -15.29 -13.38
CA PHE A 295 -19.68 -14.75 -13.19
C PHE A 295 -19.69 -13.68 -12.11
N ALA A 296 -20.40 -12.59 -12.33
CA ALA A 296 -20.69 -11.60 -11.29
C ALA A 296 -22.13 -11.78 -10.76
N LEU A 297 -22.27 -11.94 -9.45
CA LEU A 297 -23.53 -12.28 -8.79
C LEU A 297 -23.82 -11.34 -7.63
N ASN A 298 -25.09 -11.04 -7.37
CA ASN A 298 -25.50 -10.47 -6.08
C ASN A 298 -25.62 -11.59 -5.01
N PRO A 299 -25.62 -11.27 -3.70
CA PRO A 299 -25.73 -12.24 -2.61
C PRO A 299 -26.95 -13.14 -2.66
N ASN A 300 -28.08 -12.64 -3.19
CA ASN A 300 -29.30 -13.44 -3.27
C ASN A 300 -29.16 -14.52 -4.34
N ASP A 301 -28.64 -14.17 -5.51
CA ASP A 301 -28.41 -15.11 -6.60
C ASP A 301 -27.27 -16.08 -6.27
N PHE A 302 -26.18 -15.60 -5.67
CA PHE A 302 -25.13 -16.48 -5.14
C PHE A 302 -25.68 -17.43 -4.07
N GLY A 303 -26.46 -16.93 -3.12
CA GLY A 303 -27.05 -17.72 -2.04
C GLY A 303 -28.11 -18.72 -2.51
N ARG A 304 -28.75 -18.51 -3.66
CA ARG A 304 -29.63 -19.51 -4.30
C ARG A 304 -28.83 -20.70 -4.84
N ILE A 305 -27.62 -20.45 -5.34
CA ILE A 305 -26.75 -21.47 -5.94
C ILE A 305 -25.94 -22.20 -4.85
N TYR A 306 -25.44 -21.46 -3.85
CA TYR A 306 -24.62 -21.98 -2.75
C TYR A 306 -25.19 -21.58 -1.38
N PRO A 307 -26.32 -22.17 -0.94
CA PRO A 307 -27.01 -21.78 0.29
C PRO A 307 -26.13 -21.81 1.54
N SER A 308 -25.24 -22.81 1.65
CA SER A 308 -24.33 -22.98 2.80
C SER A 308 -23.28 -21.88 2.94
N PHE A 309 -23.04 -21.09 1.88
CA PHE A 309 -22.09 -19.98 1.88
C PHE A 309 -22.78 -18.61 2.00
N LYS A 310 -24.11 -18.56 1.92
CA LYS A 310 -24.88 -17.31 1.91
C LYS A 310 -24.60 -16.43 3.14
N GLU A 311 -24.51 -17.03 4.32
CA GLU A 311 -24.25 -16.31 5.58
C GLU A 311 -22.82 -15.74 5.68
N ARG A 312 -21.90 -16.19 4.81
CA ARG A 312 -20.53 -15.66 4.74
C ARG A 312 -20.41 -14.48 3.78
N ILE A 313 -21.49 -14.15 3.06
CA ILE A 313 -21.49 -13.03 2.12
C ILE A 313 -21.83 -11.75 2.86
N MET A 314 -20.85 -10.86 2.93
CA MET A 314 -20.94 -9.58 3.61
C MET A 314 -20.94 -8.40 2.64
N HIS A 315 -20.68 -8.63 1.34
CA HIS A 315 -20.55 -7.56 0.35
C HIS A 315 -21.59 -7.66 -0.77
N GLU A 316 -21.88 -6.52 -1.41
CA GLU A 316 -22.88 -6.34 -2.47
C GLU A 316 -22.76 -7.29 -3.66
N PHE A 317 -21.53 -7.71 -3.98
CA PHE A 317 -21.27 -8.56 -5.14
C PHE A 317 -20.31 -9.70 -4.79
N VAL A 318 -20.52 -10.82 -5.47
CA VAL A 318 -19.69 -12.01 -5.42
C VAL A 318 -19.21 -12.32 -6.83
N ILE A 319 -17.89 -12.44 -7.01
CA ILE A 319 -17.32 -12.94 -8.25
C ILE A 319 -17.06 -14.43 -8.10
N LEU A 320 -17.70 -15.22 -8.94
CA LEU A 320 -17.61 -16.67 -8.96
C LEU A 320 -16.71 -17.12 -10.11
N LEU A 321 -15.69 -17.92 -9.79
CA LEU A 321 -14.84 -18.61 -10.75
C LEU A 321 -15.25 -20.09 -10.82
N LYS A 322 -15.48 -20.59 -12.03
CA LYS A 322 -15.66 -22.02 -12.30
C LYS A 322 -14.59 -22.54 -13.25
N GLY A 323 -13.82 -23.52 -12.81
CA GLY A 323 -12.72 -24.11 -13.58
C GLY A 323 -11.60 -24.59 -12.66
N GLN A 324 -10.69 -25.39 -13.20
CA GLN A 324 -9.56 -25.91 -12.43
C GLN A 324 -8.50 -24.81 -12.25
N ILE A 325 -8.29 -24.39 -11.00
CA ILE A 325 -7.30 -23.38 -10.63
C ILE A 325 -6.25 -24.05 -9.76
N VAL A 326 -5.01 -24.15 -10.27
CA VAL A 326 -3.88 -24.72 -9.52
C VAL A 326 -3.46 -23.79 -8.38
N PRO A 327 -2.97 -24.33 -7.25
CA PRO A 327 -2.70 -23.53 -6.04
C PRO A 327 -1.77 -22.32 -6.25
N THR A 328 -0.76 -22.45 -7.11
CA THR A 328 0.18 -21.35 -7.41
C THR A 328 -0.50 -20.16 -8.11
N LEU A 329 -1.47 -20.43 -9.00
CA LEU A 329 -2.22 -19.39 -9.68
C LEU A 329 -3.29 -18.78 -8.77
N GLU A 330 -3.90 -19.59 -7.90
CA GLU A 330 -4.77 -19.08 -6.82
C GLU A 330 -4.02 -18.11 -5.91
N GLU A 331 -2.81 -18.47 -5.47
CA GLU A 331 -1.98 -17.62 -4.61
C GLU A 331 -1.59 -16.33 -5.30
N ARG A 332 -1.24 -16.39 -6.60
CA ARG A 332 -0.96 -15.20 -7.41
C ARG A 332 -2.17 -14.26 -7.50
N LEU A 333 -3.37 -14.80 -7.73
CA LEU A 333 -4.60 -13.99 -7.77
C LEU A 333 -4.96 -13.41 -6.40
N ARG A 334 -4.78 -14.18 -5.33
CA ARG A 334 -4.97 -13.73 -3.94
C ARG A 334 -4.07 -12.56 -3.61
N LYS A 335 -2.78 -12.68 -3.93
CA LYS A 335 -1.77 -11.64 -3.73
C LYS A 335 -2.07 -10.38 -4.53
N PHE A 336 -2.37 -10.52 -5.82
CA PHE A 336 -2.66 -9.39 -6.71
C PHE A 336 -3.90 -8.60 -6.29
N LEU A 337 -4.94 -9.28 -5.78
CA LEU A 337 -6.19 -8.63 -5.36
C LEU A 337 -6.20 -8.18 -3.89
N GLN A 338 -5.34 -8.74 -3.03
CA GLN A 338 -5.48 -8.65 -1.56
C GLN A 338 -6.91 -9.00 -1.10
N LYS A 339 -7.46 -10.09 -1.64
CA LYS A 339 -8.81 -10.57 -1.31
C LYS A 339 -8.82 -11.99 -0.82
N ASP A 340 -9.74 -12.26 0.10
CA ASP A 340 -10.09 -13.63 0.49
C ASP A 340 -10.74 -14.35 -0.69
N LEU A 341 -9.94 -15.19 -1.34
CA LEU A 341 -10.41 -16.23 -2.24
C LEU A 341 -10.91 -17.40 -1.40
N VAL A 342 -12.20 -17.67 -1.48
CA VAL A 342 -12.88 -18.75 -0.77
C VAL A 342 -13.14 -19.89 -1.74
N ARG A 343 -12.65 -21.08 -1.40
CA ARG A 343 -12.86 -22.29 -2.20
C ARG A 343 -14.13 -23.00 -1.75
N ILE A 344 -15.04 -23.23 -2.69
CA ILE A 344 -16.27 -24.01 -2.49
C ILE A 344 -16.01 -25.47 -2.83
N SER A 345 -15.30 -25.74 -3.93
CA SER A 345 -14.92 -27.08 -4.38
C SER A 345 -13.62 -27.04 -5.21
N GLU A 346 -13.16 -28.18 -5.72
CA GLU A 346 -11.95 -28.26 -6.58
C GLU A 346 -12.02 -27.30 -7.78
N ASN A 347 -13.21 -27.10 -8.34
CA ASN A 347 -13.42 -26.31 -9.56
C ASN A 347 -14.24 -25.04 -9.32
N VAL A 348 -14.52 -24.66 -8.07
CA VAL A 348 -15.36 -23.49 -7.78
C VAL A 348 -14.76 -22.67 -6.65
N MET A 349 -14.53 -21.40 -6.94
CA MET A 349 -14.01 -20.41 -6.00
C MET A 349 -14.77 -19.11 -6.13
N TYR A 350 -14.73 -18.27 -5.09
CA TYR A 350 -15.26 -16.92 -5.18
C TYR A 350 -14.46 -15.91 -4.35
N TRP A 351 -14.61 -14.64 -4.67
CA TRP A 351 -14.24 -13.53 -3.80
C TRP A 351 -15.38 -12.51 -3.72
N GLN A 352 -15.33 -11.63 -2.72
CA GLN A 352 -16.36 -10.62 -2.46
C GLN A 352 -15.90 -9.21 -2.89
N THR A 353 -16.83 -8.38 -3.35
CA THR A 353 -16.56 -7.00 -3.79
C THR A 353 -17.78 -6.09 -3.61
N GLY A 354 -17.58 -4.77 -3.62
CA GLY A 354 -18.64 -3.77 -3.38
C GLY A 354 -18.79 -3.38 -1.89
N ASP A 355 -19.87 -2.67 -1.56
CA ASP A 355 -20.11 -2.21 -0.18
C ASP A 355 -20.49 -3.35 0.77
N TYR A 356 -20.33 -3.11 2.08
CA TYR A 356 -20.84 -4.03 3.10
C TYR A 356 -22.37 -3.97 3.17
N ILE A 357 -23.01 -5.13 3.07
CA ILE A 357 -24.44 -5.27 3.26
C ILE A 357 -24.70 -5.25 4.76
N LYS A 358 -25.31 -4.17 5.24
CA LYS A 358 -25.75 -4.07 6.65
C LYS A 358 -26.61 -5.30 6.99
N SER A 359 -26.20 -6.07 7.99
CA SER A 359 -27.04 -7.11 8.59
C SER A 359 -28.27 -6.46 9.26
N PRO A 360 -29.50 -6.94 9.02
CA PRO A 360 -30.68 -6.46 9.73
C PRO A 360 -30.73 -7.07 11.13
N THR A 361 -30.07 -6.43 12.10
CA THR A 361 -30.22 -6.50 13.58
C THR A 361 -28.96 -5.80 14.12
N THR A 362 -28.96 -4.64 14.78
CA THR A 362 -29.85 -4.14 15.83
C THR A 362 -29.70 -2.61 15.84
N GLU A 363 -30.61 -1.89 15.17
CA GLU A 363 -30.82 -0.47 15.45
C GLU A 363 -32.05 -0.40 16.35
N ASN A 364 -31.81 -0.37 17.66
CA ASN A 364 -32.55 0.43 18.63
C ASN A 364 -31.98 0.18 20.03
N GLU A 365 -31.80 1.29 20.74
CA GLU A 365 -31.33 1.45 22.11
C GLU A 365 -29.83 1.76 22.30
N LEU A 366 -29.62 2.95 22.89
CA LEU A 366 -28.38 3.57 23.39
C LEU A 366 -27.66 4.55 22.46
N PHE A 367 -28.40 5.51 21.90
CA PHE A 367 -27.94 6.90 21.88
C PHE A 367 -28.76 7.69 22.92
N LYS A 368 -28.26 7.73 24.16
CA LYS A 368 -28.54 8.86 25.05
C LYS A 368 -27.31 9.75 25.00
N GLU A 369 -27.53 10.92 24.42
CA GLU A 369 -26.61 12.05 24.46
C GLU A 369 -26.17 12.33 25.90
N SER A 370 -24.87 12.32 26.14
CA SER A 370 -24.28 13.16 27.18
C SER A 370 -23.50 14.26 26.47
N SER A 371 -24.16 15.40 26.31
CA SER A 371 -23.56 16.67 25.94
C SER A 371 -22.55 17.07 27.02
N ALA A 372 -21.27 16.84 26.76
CA ALA A 372 -20.18 17.57 27.38
C ALA A 372 -19.61 18.49 26.31
N GLU A 373 -20.04 19.74 26.33
CA GLU A 373 -19.47 20.83 25.53
C GLU A 373 -17.98 20.94 25.86
N VAL A 374 -17.13 20.50 24.95
CA VAL A 374 -15.76 21.01 24.86
C VAL A 374 -15.81 22.11 23.81
N THR A 375 -15.92 23.34 24.30
CA THR A 375 -15.86 24.57 23.51
C THR A 375 -14.49 24.67 22.83
N ALA A 376 -14.41 24.20 21.58
CA ALA A 376 -13.43 24.71 20.65
C ALA A 376 -13.94 26.08 20.19
N GLU A 377 -13.22 27.14 20.52
CA GLU A 377 -13.50 28.48 19.98
C GLU A 377 -13.33 28.45 18.46
N PHE A 378 -14.45 28.40 17.75
CA PHE A 378 -14.52 28.65 16.32
C PHE A 378 -14.37 30.16 16.10
N PRO A 379 -13.46 30.62 15.21
CA PRO A 379 -13.51 31.99 14.75
C PRO A 379 -14.88 32.25 14.14
N SER A 380 -15.53 33.29 14.62
CA SER A 380 -16.85 33.72 14.18
C SER A 380 -16.91 33.88 12.66
N ASN A 381 -18.04 33.44 12.09
CA ASN A 381 -18.49 33.78 10.74
C ASN A 381 -18.34 35.28 10.50
N ASN A 382 -17.29 35.69 9.78
CA ASN A 382 -17.20 36.90 8.94
C ASN A 382 -15.78 37.09 8.38
N ASP A 383 -15.20 36.05 7.79
CA ASP A 383 -13.99 36.23 6.99
C ASP A 383 -14.13 35.36 5.73
N HIS A 384 -14.44 36.01 4.60
CA HIS A 384 -14.38 35.44 3.26
C HIS A 384 -12.93 35.06 2.95
N THR A 385 -12.46 33.98 3.56
CA THR A 385 -11.14 33.41 3.30
C THR A 385 -11.30 32.50 2.10
N SER A 386 -10.62 32.82 1.00
CA SER A 386 -10.64 32.04 -0.23
C SER A 386 -10.09 30.65 0.07
N LYS A 387 -10.95 29.64 0.16
CA LYS A 387 -10.56 28.24 0.21
C LYS A 387 -10.22 27.78 -1.20
N ASP A 388 -9.28 26.85 -1.31
CA ASP A 388 -8.91 26.26 -2.59
C ASP A 388 -9.82 25.08 -2.98
N LEU A 389 -10.49 24.47 -2.00
CA LEU A 389 -11.53 23.47 -2.22
C LEU A 389 -12.91 24.15 -2.39
N PRO A 390 -13.80 23.59 -3.24
CA PRO A 390 -15.20 23.99 -3.28
C PRO A 390 -15.84 23.88 -1.88
N ASP A 391 -16.68 24.85 -1.52
CA ASP A 391 -17.27 24.92 -0.18
C ASP A 391 -18.05 23.66 0.20
N TRP A 392 -18.71 23.01 -0.76
CA TRP A 392 -19.44 21.77 -0.51
C TRP A 392 -18.49 20.62 -0.17
N LEU A 393 -17.35 20.52 -0.85
CA LEU A 393 -16.37 19.44 -0.66
C LEU A 393 -15.63 19.61 0.66
N ASP A 394 -15.21 20.84 0.97
CA ASP A 394 -14.61 21.19 2.26
C ASP A 394 -15.56 20.85 3.42
N LYS A 395 -16.85 21.23 3.34
CA LYS A 395 -17.85 20.86 4.35
C LYS A 395 -18.04 19.34 4.45
N TYR A 396 -18.18 18.66 3.31
CA TYR A 396 -18.39 17.21 3.29
C TYR A 396 -17.22 16.45 3.94
N LEU A 397 -15.97 16.84 3.65
CA LEU A 397 -14.79 16.21 4.23
C LEU A 397 -14.73 16.43 5.75
N PHE A 398 -14.79 17.68 6.21
CA PHE A 398 -14.51 18.00 7.61
C PHE A 398 -15.72 17.82 8.54
N LEU A 399 -16.94 18.04 8.05
CA LEU A 399 -18.16 17.92 8.87
C LEU A 399 -18.81 16.54 8.74
N ASP A 400 -19.00 16.05 7.52
CA ASP A 400 -19.81 14.83 7.31
C ASP A 400 -18.96 13.56 7.44
N ILE A 401 -17.77 13.55 6.82
CA ILE A 401 -16.82 12.43 6.95
C ILE A 401 -16.04 12.49 8.29
N GLY A 402 -15.84 13.70 8.82
CA GLY A 402 -15.07 13.93 10.04
C GLY A 402 -13.56 13.84 9.81
N ALA A 403 -13.09 14.35 8.67
CA ALA A 403 -11.68 14.49 8.36
C ALA A 403 -10.95 15.38 9.39
N LYS A 404 -9.68 15.10 9.65
CA LYS A 404 -8.87 15.80 10.66
C LYS A 404 -7.56 16.25 10.05
N TYR A 405 -7.25 17.54 10.16
CA TYR A 405 -5.93 18.03 9.78
C TYR A 405 -4.92 17.69 10.88
N SER A 406 -3.93 16.87 10.54
CA SER A 406 -2.80 16.54 11.41
C SER A 406 -1.63 16.07 10.54
N PRO A 407 -0.71 16.99 10.16
CA PRO A 407 0.43 16.63 9.34
C PRO A 407 1.48 15.90 10.18
N ASP A 408 1.78 14.67 9.80
CA ASP A 408 2.93 13.91 10.29
C ASP A 408 3.73 13.40 9.08
N HIS A 409 4.85 14.07 8.81
CA HIS A 409 5.68 13.78 7.64
C HIS A 409 6.36 12.40 7.70
N SER A 410 6.41 11.75 8.86
CA SER A 410 7.05 10.44 9.06
C SER A 410 6.07 9.26 8.97
N ARG A 411 4.79 9.47 9.31
CA ARG A 411 3.80 8.39 9.42
C ARG A 411 2.88 8.24 8.21
N PHE A 412 2.68 9.29 7.41
CA PHE A 412 1.79 9.28 6.24
C PHE A 412 2.54 9.24 4.90
N GLU A 413 3.82 8.86 4.92
CA GLU A 413 4.57 8.43 3.73
C GLU A 413 4.07 7.06 3.20
N TYR A 414 3.03 6.47 3.83
CA TYR A 414 2.59 5.09 3.65
C TYR A 414 1.05 4.97 3.64
N ASN A 415 0.42 4.93 2.46
CA ASN A 415 -1.06 4.94 2.34
C ASN A 415 -1.70 3.57 2.24
N LEU A 416 -0.93 2.53 1.91
CA LEU A 416 -1.45 1.19 1.66
C LEU A 416 -2.10 0.49 2.88
N ASN A 417 -1.81 0.92 4.11
CA ASN A 417 -2.20 0.21 5.35
C ASN A 417 -2.97 1.07 6.37
N LEU A 418 -3.50 2.24 5.98
CA LEU A 418 -4.17 3.15 6.92
C LEU A 418 -5.49 2.55 7.46
N ASN A 419 -5.68 2.60 8.78
CA ASN A 419 -6.96 2.24 9.39
C ASN A 419 -8.00 3.37 9.25
N LYS A 420 -9.25 3.14 9.67
CA LYS A 420 -10.37 4.09 9.47
C LYS A 420 -10.13 5.47 10.09
N ASP A 421 -9.44 5.56 11.23
CA ASP A 421 -9.17 6.84 11.90
C ASP A 421 -7.93 7.53 11.30
N GLU A 422 -6.94 6.76 10.84
CA GLU A 422 -5.80 7.27 10.09
C GLU A 422 -6.20 7.79 8.71
N ILE A 423 -7.18 7.16 8.04
CA ILE A 423 -7.72 7.67 6.78
C ILE A 423 -8.45 9.00 6.99
N LYS A 424 -9.10 9.23 8.13
CA LYS A 424 -9.67 10.55 8.42
C LYS A 424 -8.61 11.63 8.57
N VAL A 425 -7.44 11.28 9.10
CA VAL A 425 -6.29 12.21 9.11
C VAL A 425 -5.77 12.42 7.69
N TYR A 426 -5.64 11.35 6.91
CA TYR A 426 -5.23 11.45 5.51
C TYR A 426 -6.16 12.35 4.69
N LEU A 427 -7.46 12.19 4.85
CA LEU A 427 -8.51 13.02 4.22
C LEU A 427 -8.46 14.49 4.65
N GLY A 428 -7.97 14.78 5.85
CA GLY A 428 -7.87 16.16 6.35
C GLY A 428 -6.54 16.84 6.02
N THR A 429 -5.49 16.07 5.73
CA THR A 429 -4.13 16.57 5.48
C THR A 429 -3.71 16.43 4.01
N TYR A 430 -3.76 15.22 3.45
CA TYR A 430 -3.16 14.93 2.14
C TYR A 430 -4.16 15.02 0.99
N PHE A 431 -5.42 14.64 1.21
CA PHE A 431 -6.46 14.80 0.20
C PHE A 431 -6.58 16.26 -0.29
N PRO A 432 -6.65 17.30 0.57
CA PRO A 432 -6.72 18.69 0.11
C PRO A 432 -5.45 19.12 -0.63
N ARG A 433 -4.29 18.61 -0.23
CA ARG A 433 -3.01 18.86 -0.91
C ARG A 433 -3.01 18.31 -2.33
N SER A 434 -3.21 17.00 -2.49
CA SER A 434 -3.31 16.33 -3.80
C SER A 434 -4.33 17.00 -4.72
N TYR A 435 -5.51 17.35 -4.17
CA TYR A 435 -6.55 18.06 -4.91
C TYR A 435 -6.03 19.38 -5.50
N VAL A 436 -5.40 20.23 -4.69
CA VAL A 436 -4.93 21.54 -5.15
C VAL A 436 -3.71 21.39 -6.05
N GLU A 437 -2.83 20.43 -5.79
CA GLU A 437 -1.64 20.17 -6.59
C GLU A 437 -1.99 19.84 -8.04
N VAL A 438 -2.82 18.81 -8.25
CA VAL A 438 -3.22 18.39 -9.60
C VAL A 438 -4.03 19.47 -10.30
N ASN A 439 -5.01 20.08 -9.62
CA ASN A 439 -5.80 21.18 -10.17
C ASN A 439 -4.91 22.35 -10.61
N SER A 440 -3.90 22.71 -9.80
CA SER A 440 -2.96 23.80 -10.11
C SER A 440 -2.03 23.45 -11.26
N ILE A 441 -1.49 22.22 -11.31
CA ILE A 441 -0.63 21.75 -12.42
C ILE A 441 -1.40 21.83 -13.73
N PHE A 442 -2.61 21.26 -13.80
CA PHE A 442 -3.39 21.24 -15.03
C PHE A 442 -3.86 22.64 -15.44
N LYS A 443 -4.31 23.48 -14.50
CA LYS A 443 -4.64 24.89 -14.81
C LYS A 443 -3.44 25.63 -15.39
N GLU A 444 -2.29 25.56 -14.73
CA GLU A 444 -1.09 26.25 -15.21
C GLU A 444 -0.67 25.75 -16.59
N PHE A 445 -0.58 24.42 -16.77
CA PHE A 445 -0.25 23.82 -18.05
C PHE A 445 -1.24 24.21 -19.15
N TYR A 446 -2.54 24.19 -18.86
CA TYR A 446 -3.59 24.56 -19.79
C TYR A 446 -3.51 26.02 -20.23
N HIS A 447 -3.33 26.95 -19.28
CA HIS A 447 -3.29 28.39 -19.56
C HIS A 447 -1.97 28.79 -20.24
N ASN A 448 -0.87 28.12 -19.93
CA ASN A 448 0.44 28.43 -20.49
C ASN A 448 0.72 27.69 -21.79
N SER A 449 -0.19 26.86 -22.31
CA SER A 449 0.04 26.10 -23.54
C SER A 449 -1.14 26.18 -24.52
N ASN A 450 -0.90 25.72 -25.74
CA ASN A 450 -1.97 25.52 -26.72
C ASN A 450 -2.69 24.15 -26.55
N TYR A 451 -2.50 23.44 -25.43
CA TYR A 451 -3.07 22.11 -25.21
C TYR A 451 -4.59 22.10 -25.39
N GLY A 452 -5.31 23.05 -24.79
CA GLY A 452 -6.78 23.14 -24.90
C GLY A 452 -7.26 23.20 -26.35
N SER A 453 -6.62 24.02 -27.19
CA SER A 453 -6.99 24.11 -28.62
C SER A 453 -6.73 22.82 -29.41
N LEU A 454 -5.79 21.99 -28.96
CA LEU A 454 -5.51 20.70 -29.61
C LEU A 454 -6.51 19.62 -29.23
N VAL A 455 -7.21 19.77 -28.10
CA VAL A 455 -8.15 18.77 -27.55
C VAL A 455 -9.60 19.24 -27.46
N ASP A 456 -9.89 20.50 -27.79
CA ASP A 456 -11.19 21.21 -27.73
C ASP A 456 -12.37 20.37 -28.25
N SER A 457 -12.18 19.67 -29.37
CA SER A 457 -13.22 18.87 -30.02
C SER A 457 -13.74 17.67 -29.20
N ARG A 458 -13.12 17.33 -28.07
CA ARG A 458 -13.52 16.19 -27.24
C ARG A 458 -14.74 16.55 -26.40
N SER A 459 -15.77 15.70 -26.45
CA SER A 459 -16.92 15.74 -25.54
C SER A 459 -16.83 14.72 -24.40
N SER A 460 -15.83 13.83 -24.47
CA SER A 460 -15.60 12.74 -23.52
C SER A 460 -14.12 12.58 -23.25
N VAL A 461 -13.76 12.23 -22.02
CA VAL A 461 -12.37 11.94 -21.63
C VAL A 461 -12.28 10.63 -20.84
N SER A 462 -11.24 9.86 -21.12
CA SER A 462 -10.90 8.63 -20.41
C SER A 462 -9.71 8.85 -19.48
N ILE A 463 -9.86 8.47 -18.21
CA ILE A 463 -8.89 8.72 -17.14
C ILE A 463 -8.47 7.40 -16.48
N LEU A 464 -7.17 7.22 -16.28
CA LEU A 464 -6.58 6.17 -15.45
C LEU A 464 -5.81 6.84 -14.31
N ASP A 465 -6.00 6.38 -13.07
CA ASP A 465 -5.16 6.79 -11.95
C ASP A 465 -4.57 5.56 -11.26
N LEU A 466 -3.23 5.50 -11.20
CA LEU A 466 -2.47 4.45 -10.52
C LEU A 466 -2.04 4.93 -9.14
N GLY A 467 -2.61 4.33 -8.10
CA GLY A 467 -2.41 4.70 -6.70
C GLY A 467 -3.25 5.90 -6.30
N CYS A 468 -4.55 5.86 -6.62
CA CYS A 468 -5.45 6.99 -6.43
C CYS A 468 -5.73 7.33 -4.95
N GLY A 469 -5.44 6.40 -4.02
CA GLY A 469 -5.76 6.52 -2.61
C GLY A 469 -7.24 6.83 -2.38
N THR A 470 -7.51 7.90 -1.63
CA THR A 470 -8.86 8.44 -1.40
C THR A 470 -9.36 9.36 -2.52
N GLY A 471 -8.55 9.59 -3.56
CA GLY A 471 -8.93 10.27 -4.79
C GLY A 471 -8.61 11.76 -4.89
N GLY A 472 -7.81 12.32 -3.98
CA GLY A 472 -7.50 13.77 -3.99
C GLY A 472 -7.06 14.27 -5.36
N ASP A 473 -6.16 13.53 -6.00
CA ASP A 473 -5.63 13.81 -7.35
C ASP A 473 -6.73 13.77 -8.43
N ILE A 474 -7.56 12.72 -8.42
CA ILE A 474 -8.72 12.58 -9.31
C ILE A 474 -9.68 13.75 -9.16
N PHE A 475 -10.07 14.10 -7.93
CA PHE A 475 -11.02 15.19 -7.72
C PHE A 475 -10.43 16.55 -8.08
N GLY A 476 -9.11 16.73 -7.90
CA GLY A 476 -8.39 17.89 -8.41
C GLY A 476 -8.50 18.01 -9.93
N LEU A 477 -8.29 16.91 -10.65
CA LEU A 477 -8.42 16.83 -12.09
C LEU A 477 -9.88 17.02 -12.56
N LEU A 478 -10.84 16.36 -11.93
CA LEU A 478 -12.26 16.49 -12.27
C LEU A 478 -12.75 17.94 -12.08
N SER A 479 -12.29 18.62 -11.03
CA SER A 479 -12.59 20.04 -10.84
C SER A 479 -11.94 20.92 -11.90
N PHE A 480 -10.72 20.61 -12.35
CA PHE A 480 -10.14 21.29 -13.51
C PHE A 480 -11.02 21.09 -14.76
N LEU A 481 -11.43 19.87 -15.07
CA LEU A 481 -12.30 19.58 -16.22
C LEU A 481 -13.66 20.28 -16.11
N GLU A 482 -14.27 20.25 -14.93
CA GLU A 482 -15.55 20.91 -14.63
C GLU A 482 -15.52 22.41 -14.99
N TYR A 483 -14.45 23.12 -14.60
CA TYR A 483 -14.39 24.58 -14.70
C TYR A 483 -13.59 25.13 -15.89
N SER A 484 -12.62 24.38 -16.41
CA SER A 484 -11.72 24.84 -17.47
C SER A 484 -12.00 24.21 -18.84
N GLU A 485 -12.71 23.08 -18.90
CA GLU A 485 -13.00 22.34 -20.15
C GLU A 485 -14.52 22.17 -20.36
N PRO A 486 -15.25 23.22 -20.76
CA PRO A 486 -16.72 23.18 -20.88
C PRO A 486 -17.23 22.22 -21.96
N SER A 487 -16.42 21.88 -22.97
CA SER A 487 -16.77 20.93 -24.03
C SER A 487 -16.88 19.49 -23.53
N ILE A 488 -16.15 19.13 -22.47
CA ILE A 488 -16.18 17.80 -21.88
C ILE A 488 -17.48 17.62 -21.09
N VAL A 489 -18.31 16.66 -21.50
CA VAL A 489 -19.59 16.35 -20.86
C VAL A 489 -19.54 15.01 -20.13
N SER A 490 -18.68 14.09 -20.56
CA SER A 490 -18.60 12.74 -19.99
C SER A 490 -17.17 12.34 -19.64
N VAL A 491 -17.03 11.57 -18.57
CA VAL A 491 -15.76 11.05 -18.06
C VAL A 491 -15.88 9.55 -17.85
N LYS A 492 -14.95 8.77 -18.41
CA LYS A 492 -14.77 7.34 -18.08
C LYS A 492 -13.51 7.20 -17.23
N LEU A 493 -13.63 6.73 -16.00
CA LEU A 493 -12.54 6.68 -15.03
C LEU A 493 -12.24 5.25 -14.59
N LEU A 494 -10.95 4.89 -14.56
CA LEU A 494 -10.44 3.73 -13.82
C LEU A 494 -9.53 4.21 -12.69
N ALA A 495 -9.97 4.02 -11.45
CA ALA A 495 -9.23 4.39 -10.25
C ALA A 495 -8.64 3.13 -9.60
N ILE A 496 -7.31 3.03 -9.53
CA ILE A 496 -6.60 1.85 -9.01
C ILE A 496 -5.90 2.19 -7.71
N ASP A 497 -6.10 1.36 -6.69
CA ASP A 497 -5.34 1.45 -5.44
C ASP A 497 -5.30 0.10 -4.71
N GLY A 498 -4.24 -0.15 -3.94
CA GLY A 498 -4.10 -1.36 -3.13
C GLY A 498 -4.91 -1.30 -1.82
N ASN A 499 -5.26 -0.11 -1.34
CA ASN A 499 -6.01 0.09 -0.10
C ASN A 499 -7.51 0.18 -0.37
N GLN A 500 -8.21 -0.93 -0.10
CA GLN A 500 -9.67 -1.02 -0.27
C GLN A 500 -10.45 -0.04 0.62
N ILE A 501 -9.92 0.35 1.78
CA ILE A 501 -10.59 1.33 2.64
C ILE A 501 -10.48 2.72 2.01
N ALA A 502 -9.33 3.06 1.42
CA ALA A 502 -9.16 4.30 0.68
C ALA A 502 -10.13 4.37 -0.52
N LEU A 503 -10.25 3.28 -1.29
CA LEU A 503 -11.21 3.17 -2.40
C LEU A 503 -12.66 3.37 -1.95
N ARG A 504 -13.05 2.88 -0.76
CA ARG A 504 -14.38 3.13 -0.21
C ARG A 504 -14.64 4.60 0.12
N PHE A 505 -13.63 5.32 0.62
CA PHE A 505 -13.76 6.76 0.81
C PHE A 505 -13.80 7.51 -0.52
N PHE A 506 -13.02 7.08 -1.51
CA PHE A 506 -13.12 7.57 -2.88
C PHE A 506 -14.55 7.43 -3.42
N GLU A 507 -15.18 6.25 -3.29
CA GLU A 507 -16.56 6.01 -3.76
C GLU A 507 -17.58 6.92 -3.06
N LYS A 508 -17.44 7.16 -1.75
CA LYS A 508 -18.28 8.10 -1.00
C LYS A 508 -18.14 9.53 -1.51
N ILE A 509 -16.90 9.99 -1.68
CA ILE A 509 -16.61 11.34 -2.17
C ILE A 509 -17.09 11.48 -3.63
N MET A 510 -16.94 10.45 -4.45
CA MET A 510 -17.43 10.42 -5.84
C MET A 510 -18.96 10.49 -5.90
N ALA A 511 -19.66 9.76 -5.02
CA ALA A 511 -21.11 9.82 -4.91
C ALA A 511 -21.60 11.22 -4.51
N GLU A 512 -20.86 11.92 -3.64
CA GLU A 512 -21.16 13.31 -3.30
C GLU A 512 -20.81 14.25 -4.47
N PHE A 513 -19.62 14.13 -5.06
CA PHE A 513 -19.16 14.95 -6.18
C PHE A 513 -20.15 14.96 -7.35
N ARG A 514 -20.69 13.80 -7.73
CA ARG A 514 -21.70 13.67 -8.79
C ARG A 514 -22.97 14.50 -8.55
N LYS A 515 -23.31 14.82 -7.29
CA LYS A 515 -24.47 15.68 -6.97
C LYS A 515 -24.22 17.16 -7.28
N HIS A 516 -22.94 17.57 -7.32
CA HIS A 516 -22.51 18.95 -7.48
C HIS A 516 -21.79 19.23 -8.81
N SER A 517 -21.72 18.23 -9.71
CA SER A 517 -20.96 18.30 -10.97
C SER A 517 -21.88 18.21 -12.19
N ARG A 518 -21.50 18.89 -13.28
CA ARG A 518 -22.15 18.76 -14.60
C ARG A 518 -21.70 17.52 -15.38
N LEU A 519 -20.59 16.91 -14.97
CA LEU A 519 -19.95 15.81 -15.69
C LEU A 519 -20.72 14.51 -15.50
N GLN A 520 -20.99 13.82 -16.59
CA GLN A 520 -21.47 12.43 -16.57
C GLN A 520 -20.27 11.51 -16.35
N ILE A 521 -20.02 11.16 -15.09
CA ILE A 521 -18.88 10.34 -14.71
C ILE A 521 -19.33 8.88 -14.65
N ASP A 522 -18.75 8.02 -15.48
CA ASP A 522 -18.74 6.56 -15.31
C ASP A 522 -17.38 6.16 -14.71
N TYR A 523 -17.36 5.37 -13.63
CA TYR A 523 -16.11 4.97 -13.00
C TYR A 523 -16.08 3.51 -12.61
N ARG A 524 -14.88 2.94 -12.62
CA ARG A 524 -14.55 1.60 -12.13
C ARG A 524 -13.43 1.69 -11.12
N ILE A 525 -13.49 0.86 -10.10
CA ILE A 525 -12.42 0.70 -9.11
C ILE A 525 -11.59 -0.54 -9.40
N GLY A 526 -10.27 -0.42 -9.33
CA GLY A 526 -9.32 -1.51 -9.42
C GLY A 526 -8.61 -1.72 -8.08
N PRO A 527 -9.13 -2.59 -7.18
CA PRO A 527 -8.47 -2.92 -5.92
C PRO A 527 -7.27 -3.84 -6.20
N ILE A 528 -6.20 -3.28 -6.74
CA ILE A 528 -5.01 -4.02 -7.21
C ILE A 528 -3.83 -3.68 -6.30
N PHE A 529 -3.21 -4.72 -5.75
CA PHE A 529 -2.03 -4.60 -4.93
C PHE A 529 -0.78 -4.97 -5.73
N ILE A 530 0.17 -4.05 -5.80
CA ILE A 530 1.44 -4.22 -6.51
C ILE A 530 2.51 -4.58 -5.49
N GLU A 531 2.90 -5.85 -5.43
CA GLU A 531 3.96 -6.27 -4.51
C GLU A 531 5.34 -6.33 -5.18
N ASN A 532 5.37 -6.49 -6.49
CA ASN A 532 6.61 -6.55 -7.26
C ASN A 532 6.42 -6.08 -8.71
N VAL A 533 7.52 -6.09 -9.47
CA VAL A 533 7.53 -5.70 -10.88
C VAL A 533 6.63 -6.61 -11.75
N ASP A 534 6.45 -7.88 -11.37
CA ASP A 534 5.57 -8.79 -12.11
C ASP A 534 4.10 -8.41 -11.93
N ASP A 535 3.68 -8.00 -10.73
CA ASP A 535 2.34 -7.47 -10.46
C ASP A 535 2.12 -6.16 -11.22
N LEU A 536 3.13 -5.28 -11.26
CA LEU A 536 3.09 -4.07 -12.08
C LEU A 536 2.91 -4.43 -13.55
N ASN A 537 3.74 -5.32 -14.12
CA ASN A 537 3.61 -5.75 -15.51
C ASN A 537 2.24 -6.36 -15.81
N LEU A 538 1.70 -7.15 -14.88
CA LEU A 538 0.38 -7.77 -15.00
C LEU A 538 -0.74 -6.73 -15.13
N LEU A 539 -0.61 -5.57 -14.47
CA LEU A 539 -1.56 -4.49 -14.64
C LEU A 539 -1.66 -4.04 -16.11
N SER A 540 -0.54 -4.04 -16.83
CA SER A 540 -0.54 -3.71 -18.27
C SER A 540 -1.38 -4.69 -19.07
N ASP A 541 -1.43 -5.96 -18.68
CA ASP A 541 -2.19 -6.98 -19.38
C ASP A 541 -3.69 -6.94 -19.00
N VAL A 542 -4.01 -6.54 -17.76
CA VAL A 542 -5.40 -6.40 -17.29
C VAL A 542 -6.07 -5.16 -17.89
N VAL A 543 -5.34 -4.03 -17.93
CA VAL A 543 -5.88 -2.76 -18.41
C VAL A 543 -5.77 -2.71 -19.93
N SER A 544 -6.80 -3.16 -20.64
CA SER A 544 -6.81 -3.20 -22.11
C SER A 544 -6.98 -1.83 -22.77
N ASP A 545 -7.70 -0.93 -22.09
CA ASP A 545 -8.09 0.36 -22.66
C ASP A 545 -6.90 1.32 -22.75
N LYS A 546 -7.02 2.26 -23.69
CA LYS A 546 -6.17 3.45 -23.74
C LYS A 546 -6.90 4.64 -23.11
N TYR A 547 -6.11 5.56 -22.57
CA TYR A 547 -6.59 6.68 -21.77
C TYR A 547 -6.03 8.00 -22.30
N ASP A 548 -6.88 9.02 -22.26
CA ASP A 548 -6.54 10.39 -22.59
C ASP A 548 -5.67 11.04 -21.52
N LEU A 549 -5.98 10.75 -20.26
CA LEU A 549 -5.30 11.28 -19.09
C LEU A 549 -4.89 10.13 -18.17
N ILE A 550 -3.62 10.09 -17.80
CA ILE A 550 -3.11 9.11 -16.83
C ILE A 550 -2.46 9.85 -15.67
N LEU A 551 -2.80 9.47 -14.44
CA LEU A 551 -2.19 9.98 -13.22
C LEU A 551 -1.41 8.86 -12.51
N SER A 552 -0.30 9.25 -11.90
CA SER A 552 0.44 8.46 -10.92
C SER A 552 1.11 9.43 -9.96
N CYS A 553 0.35 9.89 -8.97
CA CYS A 553 0.77 10.88 -7.97
C CYS A 553 1.18 10.15 -6.67
N LYS A 554 2.45 10.28 -6.26
CA LYS A 554 3.02 9.72 -5.00
C LYS A 554 2.98 8.19 -4.85
N ALA A 555 2.32 7.47 -5.75
CA ALA A 555 2.26 6.01 -5.71
C ALA A 555 3.63 5.34 -5.91
N ILE A 556 4.52 5.93 -6.72
CA ILE A 556 5.80 5.33 -7.09
C ILE A 556 6.78 5.38 -5.91
N CYS A 557 6.87 6.50 -5.19
CA CYS A 557 7.71 6.57 -3.99
C CYS A 557 7.24 5.60 -2.89
N GLU A 558 5.93 5.34 -2.76
CA GLU A 558 5.41 4.33 -1.83
C GLU A 558 5.88 2.92 -2.20
N MET A 559 5.81 2.56 -3.48
CA MET A 559 6.32 1.28 -3.97
C MET A 559 7.84 1.12 -3.75
N LEU A 560 8.60 2.20 -3.92
CA LEU A 560 10.05 2.26 -3.62
C LEU A 560 10.33 2.11 -2.12
N ALA A 561 9.61 2.84 -1.28
CA ALA A 561 9.79 2.83 0.17
C ALA A 561 9.50 1.45 0.77
N LYS A 562 8.56 0.70 0.18
CA LYS A 562 8.22 -0.68 0.57
C LYS A 562 9.05 -1.75 -0.12
N LYS A 563 10.10 -1.39 -0.88
CA LYS A 563 10.94 -2.32 -1.65
C LYS A 563 10.11 -3.25 -2.56
N ARG A 564 8.96 -2.78 -3.03
CA ARG A 564 8.13 -3.51 -4.00
C ARG A 564 8.78 -3.43 -5.38
N ILE A 565 9.33 -2.26 -5.70
CA ILE A 565 10.09 -2.03 -6.91
C ILE A 565 11.43 -1.40 -6.52
N GLU A 566 12.50 -2.19 -6.56
CA GLU A 566 13.81 -1.77 -6.04
C GLU A 566 14.69 -1.05 -7.09
N ASN A 567 14.45 -1.31 -8.38
CA ASN A 567 15.30 -0.83 -9.47
C ASN A 567 14.50 0.01 -10.48
N LYS A 568 14.84 1.30 -10.57
CA LYS A 568 14.30 2.24 -11.56
C LYS A 568 12.76 2.30 -11.60
N ALA A 569 12.13 2.45 -10.44
CA ALA A 569 10.68 2.36 -10.30
C ALA A 569 9.91 3.40 -11.13
N TYR A 570 10.41 4.63 -11.27
CA TYR A 570 9.78 5.66 -12.10
C TYR A 570 9.87 5.28 -13.57
N LYS A 571 11.03 4.78 -14.03
CA LYS A 571 11.20 4.30 -15.41
C LYS A 571 10.27 3.13 -15.72
N GLN A 572 10.18 2.15 -14.82
CA GLN A 572 9.34 0.96 -15.00
C GLN A 572 7.86 1.32 -15.02
N THR A 573 7.42 2.18 -14.11
CA THR A 573 6.03 2.66 -14.07
C THR A 573 5.70 3.49 -15.30
N ALA A 574 6.58 4.38 -15.73
CA ALA A 574 6.41 5.16 -16.96
C ALA A 574 6.33 4.27 -18.21
N ASN A 575 7.17 3.23 -18.32
CA ASN A 575 7.10 2.24 -19.41
C ASN A 575 5.76 1.50 -19.47
N LEU A 576 5.12 1.26 -18.33
CA LEU A 576 3.81 0.63 -18.28
C LEU A 576 2.71 1.61 -18.69
N LEU A 577 2.68 2.79 -18.06
CA LEU A 577 1.61 3.77 -18.24
C LEU A 577 1.62 4.36 -19.64
N SER A 578 2.80 4.57 -20.22
CA SER A 578 2.95 5.15 -21.56
C SER A 578 2.29 4.31 -22.65
N LYS A 579 2.27 2.97 -22.49
CA LYS A 579 1.59 2.03 -23.41
C LYS A 579 0.07 2.14 -23.37
N LYS A 580 -0.47 2.76 -22.31
CA LYS A 580 -1.90 2.98 -22.10
C LYS A 580 -2.35 4.37 -22.53
N LEU A 581 -1.48 5.20 -23.11
CA LEU A 581 -1.88 6.50 -23.66
C LEU A 581 -2.56 6.36 -25.03
N THR A 582 -3.60 7.16 -25.25
CA THR A 582 -4.09 7.49 -26.60
C THR A 582 -3.02 8.27 -27.38
N ASP A 583 -3.23 8.48 -28.68
CA ASP A 583 -2.24 9.15 -29.52
C ASP A 583 -2.02 10.62 -29.15
N ASP A 584 -3.03 11.23 -28.56
CA ASP A 584 -3.11 12.60 -28.09
C ASP A 584 -3.37 12.66 -26.56
N GLY A 585 -3.00 11.58 -25.86
CA GLY A 585 -3.07 11.48 -24.41
C GLY A 585 -1.81 11.98 -23.72
N ILE A 586 -1.95 12.35 -22.44
CA ILE A 586 -0.85 12.77 -21.57
C ILE A 586 -0.89 12.02 -20.23
N MET A 587 0.28 11.75 -19.66
CA MET A 587 0.42 11.21 -18.31
C MET A 587 1.14 12.21 -17.40
N LEU A 588 0.61 12.38 -16.18
CA LEU A 588 1.23 13.11 -15.09
C LEU A 588 1.84 12.12 -14.10
N ILE A 589 3.16 12.19 -13.92
CA ILE A 589 3.86 11.55 -12.82
C ILE A 589 4.28 12.67 -11.86
N GLU A 590 3.76 12.63 -10.63
CA GLU A 590 4.01 13.63 -9.59
C GLU A 590 4.44 12.93 -8.30
N ASP A 591 5.32 13.55 -7.54
CA ASP A 591 5.79 12.98 -6.28
C ASP A 591 6.30 14.04 -5.28
N VAL A 592 6.52 13.63 -4.04
CA VAL A 592 7.02 14.46 -2.93
C VAL A 592 8.52 14.77 -3.06
N THR A 593 8.99 15.80 -2.35
CA THR A 593 10.38 16.28 -2.47
C THR A 593 11.30 15.79 -1.34
N ILE A 594 11.06 14.60 -0.80
CA ILE A 594 11.80 14.05 0.35
C ILE A 594 12.87 13.03 -0.08
N LYS A 595 13.69 12.58 0.88
CA LYS A 595 14.68 11.53 0.69
C LYS A 595 14.00 10.19 0.87
N SER A 596 14.13 9.29 -0.12
CA SER A 596 13.60 7.94 0.01
C SER A 596 14.32 7.20 1.14
N PRO A 597 13.59 6.55 2.06
CA PRO A 597 14.19 5.79 3.16
C PRO A 597 14.97 4.57 2.64
N THR A 598 14.51 3.96 1.54
CA THR A 598 15.15 2.77 0.94
C THR A 598 16.47 3.07 0.24
N THR A 599 16.50 4.11 -0.62
CA THR A 599 17.64 4.38 -1.51
C THR A 599 18.58 5.45 -0.98
N GLU A 600 18.16 6.17 0.05
CA GLU A 600 18.83 7.37 0.56
C GLU A 600 19.05 8.45 -0.51
N LYS A 601 18.24 8.48 -1.56
CA LYS A 601 18.28 9.52 -2.60
C LYS A 601 17.02 10.37 -2.55
N PHE A 602 17.15 11.65 -2.91
CA PHE A 602 16.00 12.53 -3.05
C PHE A 602 15.10 12.07 -4.20
N ILE A 603 13.80 11.97 -3.93
CA ILE A 603 12.78 11.59 -4.93
C ILE A 603 12.85 12.47 -6.19
N PRO A 604 12.97 13.80 -6.10
CA PRO A 604 13.11 14.65 -7.30
C PRO A 604 14.30 14.29 -8.20
N TYR A 605 15.41 13.84 -7.60
CA TYR A 605 16.58 13.40 -8.35
C TYR A 605 16.31 12.07 -9.07
N MET A 606 15.77 11.09 -8.33
CA MET A 606 15.46 9.77 -8.90
C MET A 606 14.41 9.85 -10.00
N LEU A 607 13.31 10.57 -9.75
CA LEU A 607 12.22 10.76 -10.71
C LEU A 607 12.75 11.36 -12.02
N ASN A 608 13.54 12.44 -11.96
CA ASN A 608 14.08 13.05 -13.17
C ASN A 608 15.09 12.16 -13.90
N ALA A 609 16.03 11.55 -13.17
CA ALA A 609 17.04 10.69 -13.79
C ALA A 609 16.39 9.50 -14.51
N GLU A 610 15.45 8.83 -13.85
CA GLU A 610 14.78 7.64 -14.39
C GLU A 610 13.79 7.96 -15.50
N LEU A 611 13.09 9.11 -15.43
CA LEU A 611 12.21 9.54 -16.51
C LEU A 611 13.00 10.04 -17.73
N ASN A 612 14.17 10.68 -17.54
CA ASN A 612 15.05 11.00 -18.66
C ASN A 612 15.57 9.72 -19.34
N GLU A 613 15.90 8.69 -18.55
CA GLU A 613 16.26 7.37 -19.09
C GLU A 613 15.08 6.71 -19.82
N PHE A 614 13.85 6.81 -19.29
CA PHE A 614 12.64 6.34 -19.97
C PHE A 614 12.49 6.99 -21.35
N ILE A 615 12.60 8.33 -21.44
CA ILE A 615 12.46 9.06 -22.70
C ILE A 615 13.61 8.72 -23.67
N SER A 616 14.85 8.61 -23.16
CA SER A 616 16.00 8.26 -23.98
C SER A 616 15.88 6.86 -24.59
N ASP A 617 15.27 5.91 -23.87
CA ASP A 617 15.10 4.54 -24.34
C ASP A 617 13.83 4.32 -25.16
N ASN A 618 12.89 5.28 -25.15
CA ASN A 618 11.62 5.20 -25.86
C ASN A 618 11.37 6.46 -26.70
N GLU A 619 11.87 6.44 -27.95
CA GLU A 619 11.81 7.59 -28.87
C GLU A 619 10.38 8.04 -29.23
N ASP A 620 9.37 7.20 -28.99
CA ASP A 620 7.96 7.49 -29.23
C ASP A 620 7.34 8.45 -28.21
N TYR A 621 8.04 8.77 -27.11
CA TYR A 621 7.55 9.61 -26.03
C TYR A 621 8.46 10.81 -25.80
N ALA A 622 7.89 11.90 -25.28
CA ALA A 622 8.64 13.11 -24.92
C ALA A 622 8.00 13.81 -23.73
N THR A 623 8.80 14.54 -22.96
CA THR A 623 8.23 15.45 -21.95
C THR A 623 7.59 16.65 -22.62
N ILE A 624 6.44 17.01 -22.08
CA ILE A 624 5.68 18.18 -22.48
C ILE A 624 5.93 19.31 -21.48
N TYR A 625 5.88 18.99 -20.18
CA TYR A 625 5.94 19.97 -19.11
C TYR A 625 6.62 19.38 -17.85
N PRO A 626 7.46 20.13 -17.12
CA PRO A 626 7.84 21.52 -17.36
C PRO A 626 8.81 21.70 -18.55
N THR A 627 8.78 22.88 -19.16
CA THR A 627 9.49 23.20 -20.42
C THR A 627 11.01 23.01 -20.34
N ILE A 628 11.60 23.32 -19.19
CA ILE A 628 13.04 23.19 -18.97
C ILE A 628 13.50 21.72 -19.00
N CYS A 629 12.65 20.80 -18.57
CA CYS A 629 12.94 19.37 -18.70
C CYS A 629 12.87 18.95 -20.17
N LYS A 630 11.82 19.35 -20.91
CA LYS A 630 11.66 19.09 -22.37
C LYS A 630 12.89 19.53 -23.19
N GLY A 631 13.47 20.69 -22.88
CA GLY A 631 14.63 21.21 -23.60
C GLY A 631 15.96 20.49 -23.33
N ASN A 632 16.06 19.68 -22.27
CA ASN A 632 17.33 19.16 -21.76
C ASN A 632 17.36 17.63 -21.56
N GLU A 633 16.34 16.89 -22.03
CA GLU A 633 16.19 15.43 -21.79
C GLU A 633 17.42 14.63 -22.25
N SER A 634 18.02 14.99 -23.38
CA SER A 634 19.20 14.30 -23.95
C SER A 634 20.53 14.68 -23.28
N LYS A 635 20.55 15.77 -22.51
CA LYS A 635 21.77 16.35 -21.91
C LYS A 635 21.84 16.10 -20.40
N CYS A 636 20.70 15.92 -19.74
CA CYS A 636 20.63 15.76 -18.30
C CYS A 636 20.73 14.28 -17.88
N LYS A 637 21.95 13.73 -17.95
CA LYS A 637 22.23 12.31 -17.60
C LYS A 637 22.60 12.11 -16.13
N ASP A 638 23.22 13.11 -15.48
CA ASP A 638 23.70 13.01 -14.09
C ASP A 638 22.66 13.45 -13.04
N GLY A 639 21.42 13.69 -13.47
CA GLY A 639 20.27 14.03 -12.63
C GLY A 639 20.22 15.51 -12.21
N CYS A 640 19.15 16.20 -12.63
CA CYS A 640 18.76 17.52 -12.12
C CYS A 640 17.53 17.38 -11.21
N PHE A 641 17.26 18.39 -10.39
CA PHE A 641 16.01 18.43 -9.62
C PHE A 641 15.41 19.83 -9.57
N PHE A 642 14.09 19.84 -9.37
CA PHE A 642 13.33 21.04 -9.03
C PHE A 642 12.26 20.67 -8.01
N ASN A 643 11.67 21.69 -7.38
CA ASN A 643 10.42 21.53 -6.65
C ASN A 643 9.49 22.68 -7.00
N LYS A 644 8.18 22.40 -6.93
CA LYS A 644 7.12 23.39 -6.96
C LYS A 644 6.50 23.46 -5.58
N LYS A 645 6.37 24.68 -5.04
CA LYS A 645 5.72 24.94 -3.75
C LYS A 645 4.29 25.41 -4.02
N ILE A 646 3.32 24.74 -3.42
CA ILE A 646 1.89 25.06 -3.54
C ILE A 646 1.35 25.37 -2.15
N LYS A 647 0.63 26.47 -2.02
CA LYS A 647 -0.07 26.83 -0.79
C LYS A 647 -1.50 26.34 -0.87
N VAL A 648 -1.97 25.72 0.21
CA VAL A 648 -3.27 25.07 0.30
C VAL A 648 -4.03 25.63 1.49
N THR A 649 -5.26 26.09 1.26
CA THR A 649 -6.15 26.65 2.26
C THR A 649 -7.50 25.95 2.24
N HIS A 650 -7.89 25.42 3.39
CA HIS A 650 -9.18 24.78 3.65
C HIS A 650 -9.67 25.14 5.07
N SER A 651 -10.85 24.67 5.46
CA SER A 651 -11.49 25.03 6.74
C SER A 651 -10.64 24.76 7.99
N ALA A 652 -9.90 23.65 8.00
CA ALA A 652 -9.07 23.26 9.15
C ALA A 652 -7.65 23.86 9.14
N LYS A 653 -7.15 24.38 8.00
CA LYS A 653 -5.80 24.95 7.89
C LYS A 653 -5.69 25.98 6.78
N LYS A 654 -5.07 27.13 7.08
CA LYS A 654 -4.69 28.16 6.11
C LYS A 654 -3.21 28.03 5.73
N ASN A 655 -2.92 28.29 4.44
CA ASN A 655 -1.56 28.36 3.89
C ASN A 655 -0.68 27.14 4.24
N ASP A 656 -1.25 25.95 4.21
CA ASP A 656 -0.46 24.73 4.28
C ASP A 656 0.46 24.64 3.05
N ILE A 657 1.69 24.17 3.24
CA ILE A 657 2.70 24.18 2.18
C ILE A 657 2.90 22.75 1.70
N SER A 658 2.56 22.49 0.45
CA SER A 658 3.00 21.30 -0.25
C SER A 658 4.20 21.58 -1.15
N LYS A 659 5.11 20.60 -1.24
CA LYS A 659 6.31 20.64 -2.07
C LYS A 659 6.33 19.39 -2.94
N ILE A 660 6.29 19.59 -4.24
CA ILE A 660 6.13 18.51 -5.21
C ILE A 660 7.17 18.61 -6.34
N VAL A 661 7.40 17.50 -7.01
CA VAL A 661 8.11 17.37 -8.29
C VAL A 661 7.17 16.67 -9.25
N TYR A 662 7.23 16.98 -10.55
CA TYR A 662 6.34 16.33 -11.52
C TYR A 662 6.87 16.35 -12.95
N ARG A 663 6.33 15.49 -13.80
CA ARG A 663 6.53 15.46 -15.25
C ARG A 663 5.22 15.14 -15.95
N ILE A 664 4.88 15.93 -16.96
CA ILE A 664 3.85 15.62 -17.96
C ILE A 664 4.56 15.06 -19.19
N ILE A 665 4.21 13.83 -19.56
CA ILE A 665 4.79 13.10 -20.68
C ILE A 665 3.65 12.69 -21.63
N GLY A 666 3.90 12.71 -22.94
CA GLY A 666 2.96 12.22 -23.94
C GLY A 666 3.70 11.61 -25.12
N LYS A 667 2.96 11.14 -26.13
CA LYS A 667 3.56 10.70 -27.38
C LYS A 667 4.30 11.85 -28.04
N LYS A 668 5.50 11.59 -28.56
CA LYS A 668 6.37 12.60 -29.15
C LYS A 668 5.66 13.40 -30.25
N THR A 669 4.91 12.74 -31.13
CA THR A 669 4.13 13.37 -32.21
C THR A 669 3.05 14.33 -31.71
N PHE A 670 2.54 14.15 -30.50
CA PHE A 670 1.63 15.09 -29.86
C PHE A 670 2.37 16.14 -29.03
N ALA A 671 3.38 15.72 -28.27
CA ALA A 671 4.20 16.58 -27.43
C ALA A 671 4.92 17.69 -28.22
N GLU A 672 5.33 17.42 -29.45
CA GLU A 672 5.94 18.40 -30.37
C GLU A 672 4.94 19.45 -30.88
N ARG A 673 3.63 19.12 -30.93
CA ARG A 673 2.57 20.08 -31.28
C ARG A 673 2.18 20.99 -30.13
N ILE A 674 2.50 20.59 -28.89
CA ILE A 674 2.23 21.38 -27.70
C ILE A 674 3.34 22.43 -27.53
N ILE A 675 2.92 23.68 -27.67
CA ILE A 675 3.72 24.88 -27.47
C ILE A 675 3.35 25.43 -26.10
N VAL A 676 4.35 25.51 -25.22
CA VAL A 676 4.20 26.07 -23.88
C VAL A 676 4.95 27.41 -23.84
N SER A 677 4.29 28.45 -23.35
CA SER A 677 4.84 29.79 -23.21
C SER A 677 5.94 29.79 -22.13
N PRO A 678 7.08 30.48 -22.36
CA PRO A 678 8.17 30.55 -21.40
C PRO A 678 7.83 31.53 -20.26
N ASN A 679 6.94 31.14 -19.35
CA ASN A 679 6.59 31.93 -18.15
C ASN A 679 6.91 31.20 -16.83
N ASP A 680 7.66 30.11 -16.88
CA ASP A 680 7.95 29.30 -15.69
C ASP A 680 9.03 29.97 -14.84
N GLU A 681 8.64 30.76 -13.83
CA GLU A 681 9.46 31.09 -12.65
C GLU A 681 9.67 29.84 -11.77
N ILE A 682 10.15 28.73 -12.34
CA ILE A 682 10.55 27.55 -11.57
C ILE A 682 12.06 27.68 -11.32
N ASN A 683 12.44 27.86 -10.06
CA ASN A 683 13.85 27.88 -9.65
C ASN A 683 14.42 26.45 -9.66
N TYR A 684 15.18 26.10 -10.70
CA TYR A 684 15.92 24.84 -10.80
C TYR A 684 17.26 24.96 -10.06
N ASN A 685 17.49 24.10 -9.07
CA ASN A 685 18.66 24.24 -8.18
C ASN A 685 19.91 23.46 -8.62
N SER A 686 19.90 22.78 -9.76
CA SER A 686 21.07 22.00 -10.20
C SER A 686 21.13 21.63 -11.69
N CYS A 687 20.43 22.34 -12.58
CA CYS A 687 20.54 22.10 -14.03
C CYS A 687 21.90 22.60 -14.54
N SER A 688 22.95 21.87 -14.21
CA SER A 688 24.32 22.13 -14.65
C SER A 688 24.49 21.41 -15.98
N ILE A 689 24.16 22.11 -17.05
CA ILE A 689 24.54 21.75 -18.41
C ILE A 689 26.07 21.89 -18.45
N LYS A 690 26.80 20.78 -18.33
CA LYS A 690 28.18 20.71 -18.81
C LYS A 690 28.22 19.84 -20.05
#